data_AF-A0AAD9AKM1-F1
#
_entry.id   AF-A0AAD9AKM1-F1
#
_cell.length_a   1.000
_cell.length_b   1.000
_cell.length_c   1.000
_cell.angle_alpha   90.00
_cell.angle_beta   90.00
_cell.angle_gamma   90.00
#
_symmetry.space_group_name_H-M   'P 1'
#
loop_
_entity.id
_entity.type
_entity.pdbx_description
1 polymer ?
#
loop_
_entity_poly.entity_id
_entity_poly.type
_entity_poly.pdbx_seq_one_letter_code
_entity_poly.pdbx_strand_id
1 'polypeptide(L)'
;MDSPHEDDQSAKAMTDYLQQLPAQHLEPLWSQMNVMVPPTPQPVARPHIWKYADNLPLLHKAAEMVGEKQAERRVLMLVNPTMQSPYTTDTIYGGLQIVNPGETAPAHRHIAFALRFIIDGEGFTAVEGKKMPLRRGDVVVTPVWHWHDHGNESDAPVIWLDALNLPLFRFTPVHFAEQYHESRYPSVLTEDCEWRHPWDKVEVELKAQEGPHAVYHYTSNGKPLSPILGAQAERIDGHHTTKEVREQASFLYHCYEGQGQTIVEPPSGPRVIFKWSSRDTFVVPAWSKIQHINDLSTTAYLVAVSDRPLLSSIGLIKPEASENRPWSYKPLVSREPCLPSIPCNSFIFGNIDALDLMADRSAQVIAVAILFLVLTWLAVGLRIYCRTFLIRCIGHDDKVMGILLVLFTVYLGLQIYGGTRGIGLLDVDLTPQKKLESLKLWWILELLNVCSTCLLKISVGYFLLRVAIERPHILTIWLLMAGTVVFGTTYLLMVAFQCRPVPTYWEQGPRTPDKCWPRQVILIMTIAATVINTSADFIFGTLPWFIVRSMNLPLGTKIVVVGILGLAAIGSTATVVRAFYIPTLLNGQNFLYETTHFAIWSTVEPGVGIIAASIATLRPLYKLVATKIRRTNSSGFRRDQWRQRQQARRNETIRQVRAAHNLDPENPPPTDADLTSPHGIFEVNPPPLPPLSKNTNSTLKSRTTTTDGGDRHSHSTRHTLTLMEFPSALRLSDDFRRTMQRPPEEWLAILRVCVPDSFAEEGEADPKAVEEEEGDEQEDSDAEETETPPTVLSPPPPVRKAS
;
A
#
# COMPACT_ATOMS: atom_id res chain seq x y z
N MET A 1 -42.43 16.75 32.53
CA MET A 1 -42.54 17.76 31.46
C MET A 1 -41.13 18.18 31.17
N ASP A 2 -40.46 17.43 30.29
CA ASP A 2 -39.09 17.77 29.90
C ASP A 2 -39.15 18.90 28.87
N SER A 3 -38.25 19.87 29.02
CA SER A 3 -38.32 21.15 28.30
C SER A 3 -37.87 20.97 26.84
N PRO A 4 -38.66 21.35 25.83
CA PRO A 4 -38.25 21.25 24.41
C PRO A 4 -37.06 22.14 24.01
N HIS A 5 -36.52 22.95 24.92
CA HIS A 5 -35.55 24.01 24.59
C HIS A 5 -34.06 23.62 24.76
N GLU A 6 -33.72 22.57 25.51
CA GLU A 6 -32.30 22.18 25.71
C GLU A 6 -31.74 21.36 24.54
N ASP A 7 -32.52 20.41 24.01
CA ASP A 7 -32.13 19.62 22.82
C ASP A 7 -31.87 20.51 21.59
N ASP A 8 -32.67 21.57 21.41
CA ASP A 8 -32.60 22.47 20.26
C ASP A 8 -31.30 23.32 20.27
N GLN A 9 -30.82 23.72 21.46
CA GLN A 9 -29.52 24.39 21.59
C GLN A 9 -28.34 23.44 21.35
N SER A 10 -28.43 22.19 21.83
CA SER A 10 -27.41 21.17 21.61
C SER A 10 -27.30 20.79 20.12
N ALA A 11 -28.43 20.58 19.46
CA ALA A 11 -28.51 20.31 18.02
C ALA A 11 -27.95 21.47 17.18
N LYS A 12 -28.23 22.72 17.57
CA LYS A 12 -27.65 23.90 16.92
C LYS A 12 -26.14 23.97 17.12
N ALA A 13 -25.64 23.79 18.35
CA ALA A 13 -24.20 23.81 18.63
C ALA A 13 -23.43 22.72 17.86
N MET A 14 -24.01 21.52 17.73
CA MET A 14 -23.46 20.46 16.88
C MET A 14 -23.47 20.88 15.40
N THR A 15 -24.55 21.47 14.91
CA THR A 15 -24.65 21.94 13.51
C THR A 15 -23.60 23.02 13.21
N ASP A 16 -23.47 24.03 14.07
CA ASP A 16 -22.50 25.11 13.96
C ASP A 16 -21.05 24.57 14.03
N TYR A 17 -20.79 23.54 14.86
CA TYR A 17 -19.50 22.84 14.90
C TYR A 17 -19.21 22.09 13.58
N LEU A 18 -20.17 21.30 13.07
CA LEU A 18 -20.00 20.54 11.84
C LEU A 18 -19.77 21.43 10.61
N GLN A 19 -20.38 22.61 10.55
CA GLN A 19 -20.16 23.58 9.46
C GLN A 19 -18.74 24.17 9.44
N GLN A 20 -18.01 24.15 10.55
CA GLN A 20 -16.64 24.69 10.63
C GLN A 20 -15.58 23.67 10.15
N LEU A 21 -15.88 22.37 10.17
CA LEU A 21 -14.92 21.31 9.86
C LEU A 21 -14.43 21.32 8.39
N PRO A 22 -15.28 21.53 7.36
CA PRO A 22 -14.84 21.57 5.96
C PRO A 22 -13.81 22.67 5.66
N ALA A 23 -13.85 23.79 6.38
CA ALA A 23 -12.87 24.88 6.24
C ALA A 23 -11.45 24.48 6.69
N GLN A 24 -11.33 23.38 7.44
CA GLN A 24 -10.06 22.76 7.84
C GLN A 24 -9.80 21.42 7.14
N HIS A 25 -10.63 21.06 6.14
CA HIS A 25 -10.63 19.75 5.47
C HIS A 25 -10.84 18.56 6.44
N LEU A 26 -11.74 18.74 7.41
CA LEU A 26 -12.16 17.71 8.36
C LEU A 26 -13.62 17.29 8.10
N GLU A 27 -13.92 16.00 8.28
CA GLU A 27 -15.28 15.45 8.22
C GLU A 27 -15.52 14.44 9.37
N PRO A 28 -16.71 14.44 9.99
CA PRO A 28 -17.02 13.61 11.15
C PRO A 28 -17.42 12.17 10.76
N LEU A 29 -16.56 11.19 11.05
CA LEU A 29 -16.81 9.77 10.74
C LEU A 29 -18.13 9.24 11.31
N TRP A 30 -18.55 9.68 12.50
CA TRP A 30 -19.81 9.24 13.12
C TRP A 30 -21.06 9.65 12.33
N SER A 31 -20.98 10.63 11.43
CA SER A 31 -22.06 10.96 10.50
C SER A 31 -22.09 10.08 9.25
N GLN A 32 -20.97 9.44 8.90
CA GLN A 32 -20.78 8.68 7.66
C GLN A 32 -20.63 7.16 7.88
N MET A 33 -20.69 6.68 9.12
CA MET A 33 -20.37 5.28 9.45
C MET A 33 -21.15 4.25 8.61
N ASN A 34 -22.46 4.49 8.41
CA ASN A 34 -23.33 3.59 7.63
C ASN A 34 -23.00 3.57 6.11
N VAL A 35 -22.33 4.61 5.61
CA VAL A 35 -21.86 4.72 4.22
C VAL A 35 -20.47 4.10 4.07
N MET A 36 -19.60 4.31 5.06
CA MET A 36 -18.21 3.81 5.07
C MET A 36 -18.09 2.33 5.43
N VAL A 37 -19.02 1.80 6.23
CA VAL A 37 -19.05 0.39 6.69
C VAL A 37 -20.46 -0.20 6.45
N PRO A 38 -20.87 -0.41 5.19
CA PRO A 38 -22.18 -0.97 4.88
C PRO A 38 -22.23 -2.48 5.19
N PRO A 39 -23.39 -3.04 5.57
CA PRO A 39 -23.53 -4.47 5.89
C PRO A 39 -23.39 -5.38 4.65
N THR A 40 -23.57 -4.82 3.45
CA THR A 40 -23.37 -5.49 2.16
C THR A 40 -22.67 -4.55 1.17
N PRO A 41 -21.93 -5.06 0.17
CA PRO A 41 -21.34 -4.24 -0.87
C PRO A 41 -22.37 -3.39 -1.62
N GLN A 42 -22.00 -2.15 -1.95
CA GLN A 42 -22.83 -1.19 -2.68
C GLN A 42 -22.11 -0.74 -3.97
N PRO A 43 -22.08 -1.57 -5.03
CA PRO A 43 -21.51 -1.17 -6.33
C PRO A 43 -22.31 -0.01 -6.92
N VAL A 44 -21.62 0.92 -7.59
CA VAL A 44 -22.24 2.05 -8.29
C VAL A 44 -22.76 1.60 -9.65
N ALA A 45 -22.10 0.63 -10.30
CA ALA A 45 -22.57 0.01 -11.52
C ALA A 45 -23.91 -0.70 -11.30
N ARG A 46 -24.85 -0.51 -12.22
CA ARG A 46 -26.11 -1.26 -12.24
C ARG A 46 -26.10 -2.37 -13.29
N PRO A 47 -26.93 -3.42 -13.13
CA PRO A 47 -27.13 -4.40 -14.18
C PRO A 47 -27.59 -3.70 -15.47
N HIS A 48 -26.95 -3.98 -16.61
CA HIS A 48 -27.31 -3.41 -17.91
C HIS A 48 -26.96 -4.36 -19.08
N ILE A 49 -27.61 -4.18 -20.23
CA ILE A 49 -27.38 -4.96 -21.45
C ILE A 49 -27.26 -4.05 -22.67
N TRP A 50 -26.24 -4.30 -23.49
CA TRP A 50 -25.97 -3.68 -24.78
C TRP A 50 -26.29 -4.68 -25.89
N LYS A 51 -27.33 -4.37 -26.67
CA LYS A 51 -27.76 -5.20 -27.79
C LYS A 51 -26.82 -5.08 -28.97
N TYR A 52 -26.39 -6.20 -29.55
CA TYR A 52 -25.45 -6.15 -30.67
C TYR A 52 -26.09 -5.55 -31.93
N ALA A 53 -27.35 -5.92 -32.20
CA ALA A 53 -28.12 -5.39 -33.32
C ALA A 53 -28.26 -3.86 -33.30
N ASP A 54 -28.37 -3.25 -32.12
CA ASP A 54 -28.50 -1.80 -31.95
C ASP A 54 -27.14 -1.09 -32.09
N ASN A 55 -26.05 -1.74 -31.67
CA ASN A 55 -24.70 -1.16 -31.66
C ASN A 55 -23.93 -1.36 -32.97
N LEU A 56 -24.19 -2.44 -33.72
CA LEU A 56 -23.48 -2.75 -34.96
C LEU A 56 -23.58 -1.62 -36.02
N PRO A 57 -24.75 -1.00 -36.27
CA PRO A 57 -24.83 0.16 -37.17
C PRO A 57 -24.01 1.36 -36.67
N LEU A 58 -23.88 1.54 -35.36
CA LEU A 58 -23.08 2.62 -34.77
C LEU A 58 -21.57 2.36 -34.94
N LEU A 59 -21.13 1.09 -34.86
CA LEU A 59 -19.75 0.68 -35.14
C LEU A 59 -19.39 0.91 -36.61
N HIS A 60 -20.22 0.48 -37.55
CA HIS A 60 -20.00 0.73 -38.97
C HIS A 60 -19.97 2.23 -39.30
N LYS A 61 -20.92 3.01 -38.75
CA LYS A 61 -20.92 4.46 -38.91
C LYS A 61 -19.67 5.12 -38.34
N ALA A 62 -19.16 4.66 -37.19
CA ALA A 62 -17.88 5.12 -36.66
C ALA A 62 -16.70 4.75 -37.59
N ALA A 63 -16.76 3.57 -38.23
CA ALA A 63 -15.76 3.08 -39.17
C ALA A 63 -15.70 3.90 -40.47
N GLU A 64 -16.84 4.42 -40.93
CA GLU A 64 -16.94 5.35 -42.05
C GLU A 64 -16.45 6.77 -41.69
N MET A 65 -16.83 7.28 -40.51
CA MET A 65 -16.60 8.67 -40.13
C MET A 65 -15.19 8.96 -39.56
N VAL A 66 -14.54 7.98 -38.94
CA VAL A 66 -13.25 8.18 -38.24
C VAL A 66 -12.18 7.34 -38.89
N GLY A 67 -11.40 7.92 -39.81
CA GLY A 67 -10.34 7.21 -40.53
C GLY A 67 -9.18 6.78 -39.62
N GLU A 68 -8.45 5.73 -40.03
CA GLU A 68 -7.33 5.10 -39.31
C GLU A 68 -6.42 6.12 -38.57
N LYS A 69 -5.91 7.14 -39.28
CA LYS A 69 -4.97 8.14 -38.71
C LYS A 69 -5.58 9.06 -37.63
N GLN A 70 -6.90 9.04 -37.44
CA GLN A 70 -7.61 9.80 -36.41
C GLN A 70 -7.98 8.95 -35.19
N ALA A 71 -7.96 7.62 -35.30
CA ALA A 71 -8.29 6.70 -34.23
C ALA A 71 -7.08 5.82 -33.86
N GLU A 72 -6.37 6.16 -32.77
CA GLU A 72 -5.37 5.23 -32.18
C GLU A 72 -6.03 3.86 -31.87
N ARG A 73 -7.30 3.88 -31.45
CA ARG A 73 -8.24 2.75 -31.52
C ARG A 73 -9.66 3.27 -31.79
N ARG A 74 -10.43 2.57 -32.62
CA ARG A 74 -11.82 2.92 -32.94
C ARG A 74 -12.79 2.07 -32.11
N VAL A 75 -13.16 2.57 -30.92
CA VAL A 75 -13.91 1.79 -29.92
C VAL A 75 -15.15 2.55 -29.45
N LEU A 76 -16.29 1.86 -29.36
CA LEU A 76 -17.46 2.32 -28.61
C LEU A 76 -17.42 1.74 -27.19
N MET A 77 -17.24 2.62 -26.20
CA MET A 77 -17.15 2.23 -24.79
C MET A 77 -18.53 1.82 -24.24
N LEU A 78 -18.60 0.68 -23.56
CA LEU A 78 -19.82 0.17 -22.91
C LEU A 78 -19.99 0.84 -21.54
N VAL A 79 -20.41 2.11 -21.53
CA VAL A 79 -20.51 2.91 -20.29
C VAL A 79 -21.78 2.54 -19.51
N ASN A 80 -21.63 2.20 -18.22
CA ASN A 80 -22.75 1.85 -17.35
C ASN A 80 -23.69 3.07 -17.16
N PRO A 81 -25.03 2.94 -17.25
CA PRO A 81 -25.94 4.10 -17.19
C PRO A 81 -25.89 4.96 -15.92
N THR A 82 -25.36 4.43 -14.81
CA THR A 82 -25.16 5.17 -13.55
C THR A 82 -23.77 5.80 -13.41
N MET A 83 -22.91 5.69 -14.42
CA MET A 83 -21.50 6.08 -14.36
C MET A 83 -21.08 6.87 -15.60
N GLN A 84 -19.88 7.45 -15.56
CA GLN A 84 -19.25 8.10 -16.72
C GLN A 84 -18.19 7.19 -17.34
N SER A 85 -17.58 7.58 -18.47
CA SER A 85 -16.45 6.82 -19.02
C SER A 85 -15.24 6.86 -18.08
N PRO A 86 -14.53 5.73 -17.85
CA PRO A 86 -14.52 4.49 -18.65
C PRO A 86 -15.19 3.29 -17.94
N TYR A 87 -16.21 3.50 -17.10
CA TYR A 87 -16.76 2.45 -16.25
C TYR A 87 -17.84 1.60 -16.96
N THR A 88 -17.60 0.29 -17.08
CA THR A 88 -18.63 -0.72 -17.43
C THR A 88 -19.12 -1.43 -16.17
N THR A 89 -18.18 -1.78 -15.29
CA THR A 89 -18.38 -1.94 -13.84
C THR A 89 -17.52 -0.90 -13.11
N ASP A 90 -17.58 -0.88 -11.78
CA ASP A 90 -16.69 -0.13 -10.90
C ASP A 90 -15.18 -0.44 -11.13
N THR A 91 -14.86 -1.61 -11.71
CA THR A 91 -13.51 -2.20 -11.83
C THR A 91 -13.10 -2.55 -13.28
N ILE A 92 -14.06 -2.86 -14.15
CA ILE A 92 -13.89 -3.36 -15.52
C ILE A 92 -14.35 -2.30 -16.52
N TYR A 93 -13.50 -2.04 -17.51
CA TYR A 93 -13.86 -1.38 -18.77
C TYR A 93 -14.20 -2.44 -19.82
N GLY A 94 -15.28 -2.21 -20.56
CA GLY A 94 -15.65 -2.94 -21.76
C GLY A 94 -15.81 -1.98 -22.95
N GLY A 95 -15.44 -2.41 -24.15
CA GLY A 95 -15.64 -1.64 -25.37
C GLY A 95 -15.69 -2.50 -26.62
N LEU A 96 -16.56 -2.15 -27.56
CA LEU A 96 -16.63 -2.81 -28.87
C LEU A 96 -15.70 -2.07 -29.84
N GLN A 97 -14.65 -2.73 -30.31
CA GLN A 97 -13.69 -2.18 -31.28
C GLN A 97 -13.95 -2.78 -32.68
N ILE A 98 -13.81 -1.95 -33.72
CA ILE A 98 -13.90 -2.36 -35.13
C ILE A 98 -12.64 -1.92 -35.90
N VAL A 99 -12.08 -2.82 -36.70
CA VAL A 99 -10.92 -2.57 -37.58
C VAL A 99 -11.26 -3.01 -39.01
N ASN A 100 -11.22 -2.06 -39.95
CA ASN A 100 -11.57 -2.32 -41.36
C ASN A 100 -10.43 -3.05 -42.09
N PRO A 101 -10.71 -3.70 -43.24
CA PRO A 101 -9.70 -4.25 -44.15
C PRO A 101 -8.52 -3.31 -44.39
N GLY A 102 -7.31 -3.79 -44.18
CA GLY A 102 -6.05 -3.05 -44.35
C GLY A 102 -5.66 -2.11 -43.19
N GLU A 103 -6.51 -1.89 -42.19
CA GLU A 103 -6.20 -0.95 -41.10
C GLU A 103 -5.23 -1.52 -40.05
N THR A 104 -4.44 -0.60 -39.48
CA THR A 104 -3.48 -0.84 -38.40
C THR A 104 -3.85 -0.01 -37.16
N ALA A 105 -4.17 -0.68 -36.04
CA ALA A 105 -4.17 -0.03 -34.73
C ALA A 105 -2.70 0.03 -34.22
N PRO A 106 -2.11 1.22 -34.02
CA PRO A 106 -0.66 1.37 -33.82
C PRO A 106 -0.08 0.65 -32.61
N ALA A 107 1.19 0.25 -32.71
CA ALA A 107 1.92 -0.41 -31.65
C ALA A 107 2.15 0.47 -30.41
N HIS A 108 1.76 -0.05 -29.25
CA HIS A 108 1.94 0.59 -27.94
C HIS A 108 2.09 -0.45 -26.83
N ARG A 109 2.47 0.01 -25.63
CA ARG A 109 2.37 -0.76 -24.40
C ARG A 109 1.76 0.08 -23.29
N HIS A 110 1.07 -0.56 -22.36
CA HIS A 110 0.49 0.10 -21.19
C HIS A 110 0.42 -0.85 -20.01
N ILE A 111 0.34 -0.33 -18.78
CA ILE A 111 0.20 -1.18 -17.60
C ILE A 111 -1.22 -1.73 -17.39
N ALA A 112 -2.20 -1.25 -18.15
CA ALA A 112 -3.50 -1.91 -18.22
C ALA A 112 -3.31 -3.31 -18.80
N PHE A 113 -3.82 -4.32 -18.11
CA PHE A 113 -4.06 -5.62 -18.70
C PHE A 113 -5.26 -5.50 -19.64
N ALA A 114 -5.20 -6.12 -20.82
CA ALA A 114 -6.34 -6.23 -21.70
C ALA A 114 -6.58 -7.66 -22.19
N LEU A 115 -7.85 -7.99 -22.32
CA LEU A 115 -8.36 -9.21 -22.94
C LEU A 115 -9.30 -8.81 -24.08
N ARG A 116 -9.25 -9.56 -25.18
CA ARG A 116 -10.13 -9.38 -26.35
C ARG A 116 -10.87 -10.67 -26.60
N PHE A 117 -12.19 -10.57 -26.79
CA PHE A 117 -13.03 -11.67 -27.26
C PHE A 117 -13.51 -11.35 -28.68
N ILE A 118 -13.16 -12.20 -29.65
CA ILE A 118 -13.42 -11.94 -31.07
C ILE A 118 -14.86 -12.28 -31.42
N ILE A 119 -15.63 -11.29 -31.88
CA ILE A 119 -17.06 -11.43 -32.14
C ILE A 119 -17.29 -11.82 -33.61
N ASP A 120 -16.78 -11.03 -34.55
CA ASP A 120 -16.96 -11.24 -36.00
C ASP A 120 -15.69 -10.88 -36.78
N GLY A 121 -15.52 -11.50 -37.95
CA GLY A 121 -14.41 -11.26 -38.88
C GLY A 121 -13.10 -11.95 -38.48
N GLU A 122 -12.06 -11.67 -39.28
CA GLU A 122 -10.71 -12.18 -39.09
C GLU A 122 -9.69 -11.03 -39.05
N GLY A 123 -8.58 -11.23 -38.35
CA GLY A 123 -7.54 -10.21 -38.22
C GLY A 123 -6.32 -10.76 -37.49
N PHE A 124 -5.56 -9.88 -36.85
CA PHE A 124 -4.45 -10.29 -35.99
C PHE A 124 -4.23 -9.36 -34.79
N THR A 125 -3.59 -9.92 -33.76
CA THR A 125 -2.95 -9.16 -32.68
C THR A 125 -1.50 -9.59 -32.58
N ALA A 126 -0.57 -8.64 -32.63
CA ALA A 126 0.83 -8.88 -32.31
C ALA A 126 1.12 -8.54 -30.86
N VAL A 127 1.89 -9.37 -30.15
CA VAL A 127 2.37 -9.13 -28.78
C VAL A 127 3.84 -9.55 -28.69
N GLU A 128 4.73 -8.66 -28.26
CA GLU A 128 6.19 -8.90 -28.16
C GLU A 128 6.78 -9.69 -29.35
N GLY A 129 6.35 -9.34 -30.56
CA GLY A 129 6.82 -9.95 -31.81
C GLY A 129 6.11 -11.25 -32.22
N LYS A 130 5.16 -11.77 -31.45
CA LYS A 130 4.32 -12.91 -31.85
C LYS A 130 3.02 -12.38 -32.46
N LYS A 131 2.88 -12.47 -33.79
CA LYS A 131 1.67 -12.08 -34.53
C LYS A 131 0.68 -13.26 -34.55
N MET A 132 -0.38 -13.16 -33.76
CA MET A 132 -1.41 -14.18 -33.61
C MET A 132 -2.60 -13.87 -34.52
N PRO A 133 -3.05 -14.81 -35.37
CA PRO A 133 -4.29 -14.64 -36.13
C PRO A 133 -5.49 -14.67 -35.18
N LEU A 134 -6.51 -13.86 -35.48
CA LEU A 134 -7.76 -13.76 -34.73
C LEU A 134 -8.87 -14.47 -35.50
N ARG A 135 -9.58 -15.39 -34.84
CA ARG A 135 -10.80 -16.03 -35.36
C ARG A 135 -11.95 -15.80 -34.39
N ARG A 136 -13.19 -15.79 -34.89
CA ARG A 136 -14.42 -15.67 -34.07
C ARG A 136 -14.39 -16.68 -32.90
N GLY A 137 -14.70 -16.19 -31.70
CA GLY A 137 -14.68 -16.94 -30.45
C GLY A 137 -13.34 -16.95 -29.72
N ASP A 138 -12.22 -16.62 -30.37
CA ASP A 138 -10.91 -16.63 -29.72
C ASP A 138 -10.85 -15.61 -28.56
N VAL A 139 -10.19 -15.99 -27.46
CA VAL A 139 -9.76 -15.06 -26.42
C VAL A 139 -8.28 -14.74 -26.60
N VAL A 140 -7.93 -13.46 -26.73
CA VAL A 140 -6.55 -13.00 -26.85
C VAL A 140 -6.21 -11.96 -25.80
N VAL A 141 -5.10 -12.15 -25.10
CA VAL A 141 -4.63 -11.23 -24.05
C VAL A 141 -3.43 -10.40 -24.51
N THR A 142 -3.35 -9.17 -24.01
CA THR A 142 -2.14 -8.34 -24.05
C THR A 142 -1.71 -8.10 -22.61
N PRO A 143 -0.67 -8.80 -22.12
CA PRO A 143 -0.21 -8.66 -20.75
C PRO A 143 0.30 -7.25 -20.41
N VAL A 144 0.39 -6.99 -19.11
CA VAL A 144 0.88 -5.73 -18.55
C VAL A 144 2.25 -5.37 -19.15
N TRP A 145 2.37 -4.15 -19.67
CA TRP A 145 3.62 -3.56 -20.18
C TRP A 145 4.26 -4.24 -21.42
N HIS A 146 3.52 -5.11 -22.11
CA HIS A 146 3.98 -5.73 -23.36
C HIS A 146 3.63 -4.87 -24.58
N TRP A 147 4.56 -4.76 -25.55
CA TRP A 147 4.32 -4.14 -26.85
C TRP A 147 3.26 -4.93 -27.62
N HIS A 148 2.25 -4.24 -28.13
CA HIS A 148 1.20 -4.85 -28.92
C HIS A 148 0.58 -3.91 -29.95
N ASP A 149 0.15 -4.49 -31.08
CA ASP A 149 -0.60 -3.84 -32.14
C ASP A 149 -1.70 -4.79 -32.68
N HIS A 150 -2.66 -4.22 -33.41
CA HIS A 150 -3.77 -4.98 -33.99
C HIS A 150 -3.95 -4.63 -35.47
N GLY A 151 -4.40 -5.58 -36.27
CA GLY A 151 -4.55 -5.37 -37.69
C GLY A 151 -5.63 -6.23 -38.31
N ASN A 152 -6.03 -5.83 -39.51
CA ASN A 152 -6.92 -6.62 -40.33
C ASN A 152 -6.30 -6.74 -41.73
N GLU A 153 -5.93 -7.96 -42.11
CA GLU A 153 -5.39 -8.31 -43.43
C GLU A 153 -6.41 -9.10 -44.27
N SER A 154 -7.64 -9.25 -43.77
CA SER A 154 -8.77 -9.87 -44.47
C SER A 154 -9.55 -8.85 -45.31
N ASP A 155 -10.58 -9.30 -46.01
CA ASP A 155 -11.46 -8.52 -46.88
C ASP A 155 -12.74 -7.99 -46.18
N ALA A 156 -12.99 -8.37 -44.92
CA ALA A 156 -14.13 -7.93 -44.12
C ALA A 156 -13.70 -7.28 -42.79
N PRO A 157 -14.46 -6.33 -42.21
CA PRO A 157 -14.14 -5.76 -40.90
C PRO A 157 -14.13 -6.81 -39.79
N VAL A 158 -13.19 -6.68 -38.85
CA VAL A 158 -13.14 -7.48 -37.62
C VAL A 158 -13.67 -6.68 -36.44
N ILE A 159 -14.48 -7.32 -35.59
CA ILE A 159 -15.12 -6.73 -34.42
C ILE A 159 -14.82 -7.60 -33.19
N TRP A 160 -14.39 -6.96 -32.10
CA TRP A 160 -14.14 -7.65 -30.82
C TRP A 160 -14.60 -6.83 -29.61
N LEU A 161 -14.81 -7.53 -28.50
CA LEU A 161 -15.00 -6.94 -27.18
C LEU A 161 -13.65 -6.82 -26.46
N ASP A 162 -13.14 -5.61 -26.29
CA ASP A 162 -12.03 -5.30 -25.38
C ASP A 162 -12.55 -5.28 -23.92
N ALA A 163 -11.81 -5.92 -23.01
CA ALA A 163 -12.01 -5.83 -21.56
C ALA A 163 -10.70 -5.46 -20.86
N LEU A 164 -10.71 -4.39 -20.06
CA LEU A 164 -9.51 -3.82 -19.42
C LEU A 164 -9.77 -3.41 -17.96
N ASN A 165 -8.71 -3.36 -17.15
CA ASN A 165 -8.76 -2.83 -15.78
C ASN A 165 -8.60 -1.29 -15.70
N LEU A 166 -8.95 -0.56 -16.76
CA LEU A 166 -8.82 0.91 -16.84
C LEU A 166 -9.49 1.68 -15.68
N PRO A 167 -10.67 1.28 -15.16
CA PRO A 167 -11.30 1.93 -14.00
C PRO A 167 -10.41 2.00 -12.76
N LEU A 168 -9.62 0.95 -12.49
CA LEU A 168 -8.76 0.88 -11.31
C LEU A 168 -7.76 2.03 -11.24
N PHE A 169 -7.36 2.58 -12.39
CA PHE A 169 -6.40 3.68 -12.43
C PHE A 169 -6.99 5.06 -12.12
N ARG A 170 -8.31 5.17 -11.96
CA ARG A 170 -8.96 6.35 -11.37
C ARG A 170 -8.76 6.39 -9.86
N PHE A 171 -8.72 5.22 -9.22
CA PHE A 171 -8.43 5.06 -7.78
C PHE A 171 -6.92 4.99 -7.51
N THR A 172 -6.15 4.38 -8.41
CA THR A 172 -4.69 4.23 -8.31
C THR A 172 -3.98 4.96 -9.47
N PRO A 173 -3.48 6.19 -9.27
CA PRO A 173 -3.02 7.06 -10.37
C PRO A 173 -1.63 6.68 -10.93
N VAL A 174 -1.49 5.42 -11.35
CA VAL A 174 -0.24 4.80 -11.82
C VAL A 174 -0.30 4.40 -13.30
N HIS A 175 -1.32 4.81 -14.06
CA HIS A 175 -1.46 4.41 -15.47
C HIS A 175 -0.35 4.99 -16.37
N PHE A 176 0.57 4.13 -16.77
CA PHE A 176 1.57 4.41 -17.80
C PHE A 176 1.17 3.78 -19.14
N ALA A 177 1.47 4.49 -20.22
CA ALA A 177 1.44 4.01 -21.60
C ALA A 177 2.62 4.59 -22.38
N GLU A 178 3.09 3.87 -23.40
CA GLU A 178 4.19 4.25 -24.28
C GLU A 178 3.85 3.84 -25.72
N GLN A 179 3.91 4.78 -26.65
CA GLN A 179 3.74 4.53 -28.08
C GLN A 179 5.05 4.00 -28.68
N TYR A 180 4.97 3.06 -29.61
CA TYR A 180 6.13 2.62 -30.37
C TYR A 180 6.50 3.68 -31.42
N HIS A 181 7.69 3.58 -32.01
CA HIS A 181 8.18 4.57 -32.97
C HIS A 181 7.65 4.34 -34.40
N GLU A 182 7.13 3.14 -34.66
CA GLU A 182 6.44 2.75 -35.89
C GLU A 182 5.04 2.22 -35.56
N SER A 183 4.14 2.20 -36.55
CA SER A 183 2.76 1.71 -36.34
C SER A 183 2.66 0.20 -36.05
N ARG A 184 3.73 -0.57 -36.30
CA ARG A 184 3.82 -2.00 -36.03
C ARG A 184 5.03 -2.29 -35.16
N TYR A 185 4.88 -3.24 -34.24
CA TYR A 185 6.03 -3.86 -33.60
C TYR A 185 6.56 -4.99 -34.51
N PRO A 186 7.87 -5.13 -34.72
CA PRO A 186 8.45 -6.19 -35.54
C PRO A 186 7.96 -7.56 -35.05
N SER A 187 7.23 -8.29 -35.90
CA SER A 187 6.53 -9.51 -35.50
C SER A 187 6.48 -10.58 -36.58
N VAL A 188 6.35 -11.83 -36.14
CA VAL A 188 6.33 -13.04 -36.98
C VAL A 188 5.04 -13.81 -36.70
N LEU A 189 4.41 -14.36 -37.74
CA LEU A 189 3.19 -15.17 -37.62
C LEU A 189 3.43 -16.35 -36.67
N THR A 190 2.59 -16.46 -35.65
CA THR A 190 2.69 -17.45 -34.56
C THR A 190 1.27 -17.97 -34.27
N GLU A 191 0.94 -19.17 -34.77
CA GLU A 191 -0.42 -19.71 -34.63
C GLU A 191 -0.73 -20.19 -33.20
N ASP A 192 0.16 -20.99 -32.62
CA ASP A 192 0.12 -21.42 -31.21
C ASP A 192 0.93 -20.45 -30.35
N CYS A 193 0.25 -19.72 -29.47
CA CYS A 193 0.85 -18.73 -28.59
C CYS A 193 0.16 -18.71 -27.22
N GLU A 194 0.92 -18.56 -26.13
CA GLU A 194 0.42 -18.54 -24.75
C GLU A 194 -0.54 -17.38 -24.42
N TRP A 195 -0.72 -16.44 -25.35
CA TRP A 195 -1.60 -15.29 -25.24
C TRP A 195 -2.87 -15.39 -26.10
N ARG A 196 -3.03 -16.50 -26.85
CA ARG A 196 -4.22 -16.81 -27.64
C ARG A 196 -4.83 -18.12 -27.16
N HIS A 197 -6.13 -18.10 -26.90
CA HIS A 197 -6.92 -19.25 -26.48
C HIS A 197 -7.99 -19.50 -27.55
N PRO A 198 -7.75 -20.45 -28.47
CA PRO A 198 -8.68 -20.75 -29.56
C PRO A 198 -10.02 -21.31 -29.08
N TRP A 199 -11.13 -20.88 -29.69
CA TRP A 199 -12.47 -21.31 -29.26
C TRP A 199 -12.73 -22.81 -29.47
N ASP A 200 -12.22 -23.39 -30.56
CA ASP A 200 -12.39 -24.80 -30.89
C ASP A 200 -11.89 -25.74 -29.77
N LYS A 201 -10.74 -25.41 -29.16
CA LYS A 201 -10.20 -26.12 -28.00
C LYS A 201 -11.12 -25.97 -26.78
N VAL A 202 -11.57 -24.75 -26.48
CA VAL A 202 -12.48 -24.44 -25.35
C VAL A 202 -13.84 -25.15 -25.49
N GLU A 203 -14.40 -25.17 -26.70
CA GLU A 203 -15.70 -25.79 -26.96
C GLU A 203 -15.65 -27.32 -26.81
N VAL A 204 -14.55 -27.96 -27.24
CA VAL A 204 -14.32 -29.40 -27.00
C VAL A 204 -14.25 -29.70 -25.50
N GLU A 205 -13.52 -28.91 -24.72
CA GLU A 205 -13.45 -29.09 -23.27
C GLU A 205 -14.80 -28.83 -22.56
N LEU A 206 -15.55 -27.81 -22.97
CA LEU A 206 -16.90 -27.53 -22.45
C LEU A 206 -17.90 -28.66 -22.75
N LYS A 207 -17.83 -29.26 -23.95
CA LYS A 207 -18.66 -30.41 -24.34
C LYS A 207 -18.27 -31.71 -23.63
N ALA A 208 -17.01 -31.83 -23.20
CA ALA A 208 -16.51 -32.99 -22.45
C ALA A 208 -16.89 -32.96 -20.95
N GLN A 209 -17.19 -31.79 -20.38
CA GLN A 209 -17.68 -31.67 -19.01
C GLN A 209 -19.11 -32.22 -18.87
N GLU A 210 -19.33 -33.08 -17.87
CA GLU A 210 -20.65 -33.66 -17.57
C GLU A 210 -21.67 -32.64 -17.04
N GLY A 211 -22.95 -32.99 -17.16
CA GLY A 211 -24.07 -32.21 -16.63
C GLY A 211 -24.61 -31.14 -17.62
N PRO A 212 -25.73 -30.49 -17.25
CA PRO A 212 -26.46 -29.57 -18.14
C PRO A 212 -25.97 -28.11 -18.08
N HIS A 213 -25.04 -27.79 -17.18
CA HIS A 213 -24.31 -26.53 -17.11
C HIS A 213 -22.85 -26.85 -16.80
N ALA A 214 -21.93 -26.33 -17.63
CA ALA A 214 -20.50 -26.53 -17.49
C ALA A 214 -19.76 -25.19 -17.59
N VAL A 215 -18.63 -25.05 -16.89
CA VAL A 215 -17.85 -23.82 -16.83
C VAL A 215 -16.38 -24.13 -17.10
N TYR A 216 -15.85 -23.52 -18.16
CA TYR A 216 -14.43 -23.53 -18.49
C TYR A 216 -13.80 -22.22 -18.02
N HIS A 217 -12.66 -22.30 -17.33
CA HIS A 217 -11.93 -21.12 -16.90
C HIS A 217 -10.63 -20.99 -17.69
N TYR A 218 -10.45 -19.85 -18.37
CA TYR A 218 -9.25 -19.62 -19.16
C TYR A 218 -8.06 -19.43 -18.22
N THR A 219 -7.05 -20.28 -18.40
CA THR A 219 -5.85 -20.28 -17.56
C THR A 219 -4.57 -20.41 -18.37
N SER A 220 -3.47 -19.98 -17.76
CA SER A 220 -2.11 -20.21 -18.23
C SER A 220 -1.32 -20.85 -17.08
N ASN A 221 -0.74 -22.02 -17.32
CA ASN A 221 -0.02 -22.81 -16.31
C ASN A 221 -0.79 -23.02 -14.99
N GLY A 222 -2.09 -23.35 -15.09
CA GLY A 222 -2.96 -23.59 -13.93
C GLY A 222 -3.31 -22.35 -13.10
N LYS A 223 -3.09 -21.14 -13.64
CA LYS A 223 -3.43 -19.86 -12.99
C LYS A 223 -4.32 -19.01 -13.90
N PRO A 224 -5.15 -18.10 -13.36
CA PRO A 224 -5.89 -17.12 -14.16
C PRO A 224 -4.96 -16.35 -15.11
N LEU A 225 -5.47 -15.96 -16.29
CA LEU A 225 -4.68 -15.24 -17.32
C LEU A 225 -4.02 -13.95 -16.82
N SER A 226 -4.54 -13.36 -15.75
CA SER A 226 -3.98 -12.19 -15.07
C SER A 226 -4.37 -12.21 -13.59
N PRO A 227 -3.53 -11.65 -12.69
CA PRO A 227 -3.90 -11.45 -11.28
C PRO A 227 -4.96 -10.34 -11.10
N ILE A 228 -5.40 -9.68 -12.18
CA ILE A 228 -6.39 -8.58 -12.13
C ILE A 228 -7.73 -9.03 -12.71
N LEU A 229 -7.75 -9.50 -13.96
CA LEU A 229 -8.96 -9.94 -14.66
C LEU A 229 -8.85 -11.42 -15.03
N GLY A 230 -9.93 -12.16 -14.81
CA GLY A 230 -10.09 -13.55 -15.23
C GLY A 230 -11.11 -13.66 -16.34
N ALA A 231 -11.07 -14.75 -17.09
CA ALA A 231 -12.09 -15.09 -18.08
C ALA A 231 -12.62 -16.51 -17.88
N GLN A 232 -13.88 -16.71 -18.24
CA GLN A 232 -14.54 -18.02 -18.28
C GLN A 232 -15.45 -18.13 -19.49
N ALA A 233 -15.73 -19.35 -19.92
CA ALA A 233 -16.80 -19.68 -20.86
C ALA A 233 -17.75 -20.67 -20.18
N GLU A 234 -19.04 -20.59 -20.50
CA GLU A 234 -20.10 -21.39 -19.89
C GLU A 234 -20.94 -22.05 -20.98
N ARG A 235 -21.16 -23.37 -20.86
CA ARG A 235 -22.09 -24.15 -21.68
C ARG A 235 -23.38 -24.33 -20.90
N ILE A 236 -24.52 -23.96 -21.49
CA ILE A 236 -25.86 -24.17 -20.91
C ILE A 236 -26.67 -24.98 -21.91
N ASP A 237 -27.11 -26.18 -21.52
CA ASP A 237 -27.88 -27.04 -22.42
C ASP A 237 -29.30 -26.53 -22.69
N GLY A 238 -29.91 -27.09 -23.74
CA GLY A 238 -31.23 -26.70 -24.19
C GLY A 238 -32.28 -26.77 -23.09
N HIS A 239 -33.08 -25.71 -22.96
CA HIS A 239 -34.12 -25.52 -21.94
C HIS A 239 -33.63 -25.64 -20.48
N HIS A 240 -32.31 -25.57 -20.24
CA HIS A 240 -31.76 -25.68 -18.90
C HIS A 240 -31.72 -24.32 -18.16
N THR A 241 -31.82 -24.39 -16.84
CA THR A 241 -31.71 -23.26 -15.91
C THR A 241 -30.60 -23.55 -14.91
N THR A 242 -29.58 -22.69 -14.87
CA THR A 242 -28.43 -22.88 -13.98
C THR A 242 -28.84 -22.75 -12.51
N LYS A 243 -28.01 -23.28 -11.61
CA LYS A 243 -28.12 -22.98 -10.17
C LYS A 243 -27.99 -21.46 -9.95
N GLU A 244 -28.82 -20.89 -9.07
CA GLU A 244 -28.64 -19.52 -8.61
C GLU A 244 -27.35 -19.44 -7.78
N VAL A 245 -26.46 -18.51 -8.13
CA VAL A 245 -25.21 -18.25 -7.40
C VAL A 245 -25.12 -16.78 -7.02
N ARG A 246 -24.68 -16.49 -5.79
CA ARG A 246 -24.27 -15.13 -5.38
C ARG A 246 -22.78 -14.97 -5.63
N GLU A 247 -22.39 -13.94 -6.35
CA GLU A 247 -20.99 -13.69 -6.69
C GLU A 247 -20.42 -12.43 -6.03
N GLN A 248 -19.18 -12.52 -5.57
CA GLN A 248 -18.45 -11.36 -5.06
C GLN A 248 -17.84 -10.51 -6.18
N ALA A 249 -17.51 -11.14 -7.29
CA ALA A 249 -16.94 -10.49 -8.46
C ALA A 249 -18.01 -9.79 -9.31
N SER A 250 -17.60 -8.75 -10.01
CA SER A 250 -18.35 -8.19 -11.14
C SER A 250 -18.07 -8.99 -12.40
N PHE A 251 -19.05 -9.10 -13.30
CA PHE A 251 -18.90 -9.81 -14.58
C PHE A 251 -19.33 -8.94 -15.77
N LEU A 252 -18.53 -8.97 -16.82
CA LEU A 252 -18.90 -8.54 -18.17
C LEU A 252 -19.11 -9.80 -19.01
N TYR A 253 -20.38 -10.15 -19.24
CA TYR A 253 -20.82 -11.30 -20.03
C TYR A 253 -21.03 -10.92 -21.50
N HIS A 254 -20.73 -11.85 -22.39
CA HIS A 254 -21.00 -11.81 -23.82
C HIS A 254 -21.63 -13.13 -24.25
N CYS A 255 -22.76 -13.10 -24.94
CA CYS A 255 -23.35 -14.29 -25.51
C CYS A 255 -22.61 -14.66 -26.80
N TYR A 256 -21.80 -15.71 -26.79
CA TYR A 256 -21.15 -16.18 -28.01
C TYR A 256 -22.20 -16.73 -28.99
N GLU A 257 -23.04 -17.65 -28.52
CA GLU A 257 -24.03 -18.36 -29.31
C GLU A 257 -25.26 -18.76 -28.48
N GLY A 258 -26.40 -18.90 -29.15
CA GLY A 258 -27.69 -19.23 -28.54
C GLY A 258 -28.57 -18.01 -28.23
N GLN A 259 -29.63 -18.25 -27.46
CA GLN A 259 -30.56 -17.26 -26.96
C GLN A 259 -31.11 -17.71 -25.61
N GLY A 260 -31.33 -16.77 -24.70
CA GLY A 260 -31.86 -17.08 -23.39
C GLY A 260 -32.07 -15.82 -22.57
N GLN A 261 -32.09 -16.02 -21.26
CA GLN A 261 -32.26 -14.95 -20.31
C GLN A 261 -31.36 -15.11 -19.07
N THR A 262 -31.11 -14.01 -18.38
CA THR A 262 -30.36 -14.00 -17.12
C THR A 262 -31.06 -13.13 -16.11
N ILE A 263 -31.35 -13.76 -14.97
CA ILE A 263 -31.90 -13.12 -13.80
C ILE A 263 -30.74 -12.56 -12.99
N VAL A 264 -30.82 -11.28 -12.63
CA VAL A 264 -29.86 -10.60 -11.77
C VAL A 264 -30.59 -9.96 -10.60
N GLU A 265 -30.24 -10.34 -9.38
CA GLU A 265 -30.70 -9.66 -8.15
C GLU A 265 -29.49 -8.92 -7.55
N PRO A 266 -29.31 -7.62 -7.82
CA PRO A 266 -28.20 -6.84 -7.29
C PRO A 266 -28.31 -6.65 -5.77
N PRO A 267 -27.22 -6.30 -5.07
CA PRO A 267 -27.24 -5.98 -3.63
C PRO A 267 -28.19 -4.83 -3.27
N SER A 268 -28.42 -3.91 -4.21
CA SER A 268 -29.35 -2.79 -4.06
C SER A 268 -30.04 -2.49 -5.39
N GLY A 269 -31.33 -2.16 -5.33
CA GLY A 269 -32.18 -1.95 -6.50
C GLY A 269 -33.06 -3.14 -6.88
N PRO A 270 -33.85 -3.04 -7.96
CA PRO A 270 -34.78 -4.08 -8.37
C PRO A 270 -34.07 -5.28 -9.00
N ARG A 271 -34.68 -6.46 -8.89
CA ARG A 271 -34.34 -7.64 -9.70
C ARG A 271 -34.55 -7.32 -11.18
N VAL A 272 -33.58 -7.63 -12.02
CA VAL A 272 -33.59 -7.40 -13.47
C VAL A 272 -33.56 -8.74 -14.19
N ILE A 273 -34.21 -8.81 -15.36
CA ILE A 273 -34.12 -9.96 -16.27
C ILE A 273 -33.63 -9.44 -17.62
N PHE A 274 -32.45 -9.90 -18.04
CA PHE A 274 -31.96 -9.67 -19.39
C PHE A 274 -32.43 -10.80 -20.30
N LYS A 275 -32.98 -10.47 -21.46
CA LYS A 275 -33.10 -11.42 -22.58
C LYS A 275 -31.95 -11.15 -23.54
N TRP A 276 -31.12 -12.14 -23.80
CA TRP A 276 -29.94 -12.05 -24.66
C TRP A 276 -30.01 -13.04 -25.82
N SER A 277 -29.40 -12.66 -26.92
CA SER A 277 -29.16 -13.46 -28.12
C SER A 277 -27.68 -13.37 -28.49
N SER A 278 -27.20 -14.26 -29.37
CA SER A 278 -25.82 -14.24 -29.87
C SER A 278 -25.32 -12.83 -30.18
N ARG A 279 -24.11 -12.54 -29.69
CA ARG A 279 -23.35 -11.30 -29.69
C ARG A 279 -23.78 -10.21 -28.70
N ASP A 280 -24.91 -10.35 -28.00
CA ASP A 280 -25.29 -9.40 -26.95
C ASP A 280 -24.29 -9.41 -25.79
N THR A 281 -24.04 -8.24 -25.20
CA THR A 281 -23.10 -8.06 -24.08
C THR A 281 -23.85 -7.46 -22.90
N PHE A 282 -23.70 -8.02 -21.70
CA PHE A 282 -24.37 -7.53 -20.49
C PHE A 282 -23.45 -7.55 -19.27
N VAL A 283 -23.76 -6.71 -18.29
CA VAL A 283 -22.95 -6.54 -17.08
C VAL A 283 -23.73 -6.92 -15.83
N VAL A 284 -23.03 -7.60 -14.92
CA VAL A 284 -23.51 -7.99 -13.59
C VAL A 284 -22.58 -7.37 -12.54
N PRO A 285 -23.08 -6.45 -11.68
CA PRO A 285 -22.28 -5.86 -10.61
C PRO A 285 -21.93 -6.85 -9.49
N ALA A 286 -20.88 -6.56 -8.73
CA ALA A 286 -20.48 -7.29 -7.53
C ALA A 286 -21.62 -7.53 -6.51
N TRP A 287 -21.56 -8.64 -5.77
CA TRP A 287 -22.53 -9.11 -4.77
C TRP A 287 -23.94 -9.46 -5.29
N SER A 288 -24.15 -9.45 -6.61
CA SER A 288 -25.40 -9.88 -7.24
C SER A 288 -25.61 -11.39 -7.13
N LYS A 289 -26.87 -11.84 -7.07
CA LYS A 289 -27.23 -13.20 -7.48
C LYS A 289 -27.38 -13.26 -8.99
N ILE A 290 -27.03 -14.40 -9.57
CA ILE A 290 -27.04 -14.67 -11.00
C ILE A 290 -27.68 -16.03 -11.24
N GLN A 291 -28.58 -16.10 -12.21
CA GLN A 291 -29.11 -17.36 -12.76
C GLN A 291 -29.30 -17.20 -14.27
N HIS A 292 -28.72 -18.11 -15.05
CA HIS A 292 -28.87 -18.14 -16.51
C HIS A 292 -29.92 -19.20 -16.89
N ILE A 293 -30.69 -18.90 -17.93
CA ILE A 293 -31.73 -19.76 -18.48
C ILE A 293 -31.52 -19.79 -19.99
N ASN A 294 -31.38 -20.98 -20.57
CA ASN A 294 -31.39 -21.15 -22.01
C ASN A 294 -32.84 -21.35 -22.48
N ASP A 295 -33.35 -20.46 -23.33
CA ASP A 295 -34.74 -20.52 -23.78
C ASP A 295 -34.90 -21.48 -24.99
N LEU A 296 -33.80 -21.84 -25.68
CA LEU A 296 -33.80 -22.69 -26.87
C LEU A 296 -33.59 -24.17 -26.53
N SER A 297 -33.92 -25.06 -27.47
CA SER A 297 -33.59 -26.49 -27.39
C SER A 297 -32.13 -26.81 -27.73
N THR A 298 -31.41 -25.87 -28.36
CA THR A 298 -29.98 -25.97 -28.67
C THR A 298 -29.16 -25.41 -27.51
N THR A 299 -27.96 -25.96 -27.30
CA THR A 299 -26.98 -25.43 -26.34
C THR A 299 -26.66 -23.95 -26.60
N ALA A 300 -26.50 -23.19 -25.53
CA ALA A 300 -26.06 -21.79 -25.54
C ALA A 300 -24.68 -21.66 -24.89
N TYR A 301 -23.90 -20.68 -25.34
CA TYR A 301 -22.57 -20.38 -24.83
C TYR A 301 -22.44 -18.92 -24.42
N LEU A 302 -22.04 -18.71 -23.17
CA LEU A 302 -21.69 -17.39 -22.63
C LEU A 302 -20.18 -17.33 -22.39
N VAL A 303 -19.56 -16.17 -22.62
CA VAL A 303 -18.17 -15.90 -22.25
C VAL A 303 -18.16 -14.68 -21.34
N ALA A 304 -17.40 -14.72 -20.25
CA ALA A 304 -17.42 -13.67 -19.24
C ALA A 304 -16.02 -13.27 -18.77
N VAL A 305 -15.82 -11.98 -18.56
CA VAL A 305 -14.65 -11.42 -17.90
C VAL A 305 -15.04 -10.98 -16.50
N SER A 306 -14.23 -11.29 -15.48
CA SER A 306 -14.49 -10.90 -14.09
C SER A 306 -13.27 -10.32 -13.38
N ASP A 307 -13.51 -9.52 -12.36
CA ASP A 307 -12.51 -8.97 -11.43
C ASP A 307 -12.17 -9.96 -10.28
N ARG A 308 -12.62 -11.22 -10.37
CA ARG A 308 -12.37 -12.24 -9.34
C ARG A 308 -10.88 -12.44 -9.02
N PRO A 309 -9.94 -12.46 -9.98
CA PRO A 309 -8.51 -12.59 -9.64
C PRO A 309 -7.97 -11.40 -8.86
N LEU A 310 -8.43 -10.18 -9.14
CA LEU A 310 -8.10 -9.00 -8.33
C LEU A 310 -8.54 -9.24 -6.88
N LEU A 311 -9.83 -9.50 -6.66
CA LEU A 311 -10.39 -9.71 -5.31
C LEU A 311 -9.67 -10.84 -4.56
N SER A 312 -9.33 -11.93 -5.25
CA SER A 312 -8.55 -13.03 -4.67
C SER A 312 -7.13 -12.61 -4.30
N SER A 313 -6.46 -11.83 -5.16
CA SER A 313 -5.07 -11.39 -4.96
C SER A 313 -4.91 -10.40 -3.81
N ILE A 314 -5.97 -9.66 -3.45
CA ILE A 314 -5.99 -8.74 -2.30
C ILE A 314 -6.81 -9.25 -1.11
N GLY A 315 -7.20 -10.53 -1.10
CA GLY A 315 -7.85 -11.17 0.06
C GLY A 315 -9.29 -10.74 0.36
N LEU A 316 -10.01 -10.16 -0.62
CA LEU A 316 -11.38 -9.66 -0.46
C LEU A 316 -12.48 -10.66 -0.85
N ILE A 317 -12.17 -11.96 -0.92
CA ILE A 317 -13.16 -13.02 -1.13
C ILE A 317 -13.48 -13.69 0.21
N LYS A 318 -14.74 -13.59 0.66
CA LYS A 318 -15.23 -14.28 1.88
C LYS A 318 -15.03 -15.81 1.79
N PRO A 319 -14.58 -16.48 2.88
CA PRO A 319 -14.30 -17.93 2.89
C PRO A 319 -15.48 -18.83 2.49
N GLU A 320 -16.70 -18.49 2.88
CA GLU A 320 -17.93 -19.24 2.57
C GLU A 320 -18.17 -19.44 1.05
N ALA A 321 -17.58 -18.60 0.19
CA ALA A 321 -17.67 -18.71 -1.25
C ALA A 321 -16.61 -19.65 -1.88
N SER A 322 -15.78 -20.31 -1.07
CA SER A 322 -14.62 -21.10 -1.53
C SER A 322 -14.83 -22.62 -1.51
N GLU A 323 -15.73 -23.16 -0.69
CA GLU A 323 -15.80 -24.61 -0.38
C GLU A 323 -16.23 -25.54 -1.53
N ASN A 324 -16.68 -25.03 -2.68
CA ASN A 324 -17.28 -25.85 -3.75
C ASN A 324 -16.94 -25.40 -5.19
N ARG A 325 -15.73 -24.88 -5.44
CA ARG A 325 -15.30 -24.48 -6.80
C ARG A 325 -13.86 -24.88 -7.12
N PRO A 326 -13.52 -25.19 -8.38
CA PRO A 326 -12.17 -25.62 -8.79
C PRO A 326 -11.08 -24.56 -8.57
N TRP A 327 -11.46 -23.30 -8.34
CA TRP A 327 -10.57 -22.20 -7.96
C TRP A 327 -10.80 -21.75 -6.53
N SER A 328 -10.92 -22.70 -5.61
CA SER A 328 -10.68 -22.43 -4.20
C SER A 328 -9.21 -22.06 -4.02
N TYR A 329 -8.92 -20.77 -4.16
CA TYR A 329 -7.69 -20.22 -3.65
C TYR A 329 -7.74 -20.46 -2.14
N LYS A 330 -7.07 -21.53 -1.68
CA LYS A 330 -6.74 -21.69 -0.27
C LYS A 330 -6.20 -20.33 0.18
N PRO A 331 -6.76 -19.71 1.24
CA PRO A 331 -6.14 -18.51 1.78
C PRO A 331 -4.67 -18.82 2.05
N LEU A 332 -3.80 -17.82 2.10
CA LEU A 332 -2.39 -17.97 2.51
C LEU A 332 -2.27 -18.25 4.04
N VAL A 333 -3.22 -19.04 4.54
CA VAL A 333 -3.39 -19.62 5.88
C VAL A 333 -3.84 -21.09 5.73
N SER A 334 -3.58 -21.75 4.59
CA SER A 334 -3.62 -23.21 4.53
C SER A 334 -2.34 -23.78 5.16
N ARG A 335 -2.48 -24.25 6.40
CA ARG A 335 -1.58 -25.28 6.94
C ARG A 335 -1.68 -26.49 6.02
N GLU A 336 -0.65 -26.76 5.24
CA GLU A 336 -0.45 -28.05 4.56
C GLU A 336 0.98 -28.54 4.75
N PRO A 337 1.22 -29.87 4.63
CA PRO A 337 2.24 -30.53 5.42
C PRO A 337 3.66 -30.28 4.92
N CYS A 338 4.61 -30.51 5.82
CA CYS A 338 6.02 -30.64 5.47
C CYS A 338 6.20 -31.66 4.34
N LEU A 339 6.64 -31.19 3.16
CA LEU A 339 7.26 -32.07 2.17
C LEU A 339 8.56 -32.66 2.76
N PRO A 340 8.92 -33.90 2.39
CA PRO A 340 9.90 -34.67 3.14
C PRO A 340 11.30 -34.10 3.05
N SER A 341 11.88 -33.85 4.22
CA SER A 341 13.32 -33.94 4.52
C SER A 341 14.30 -33.64 3.36
N ILE A 342 14.51 -32.36 3.06
CA ILE A 342 15.87 -31.92 2.72
C ILE A 342 16.57 -31.71 4.08
N PRO A 343 17.72 -32.36 4.34
CA PRO A 343 18.33 -32.29 5.67
C PRO A 343 18.96 -30.91 5.92
N CYS A 344 18.26 -30.05 6.66
CA CYS A 344 18.86 -28.91 7.35
C CYS A 344 19.75 -29.38 8.52
N ASN A 345 20.78 -30.16 8.18
CA ASN A 345 21.83 -30.62 9.09
C ASN A 345 23.17 -30.64 8.34
N SER A 346 23.53 -29.48 7.77
CA SER A 346 24.90 -29.15 7.33
C SER A 346 24.98 -27.72 6.79
N PHE A 347 24.97 -26.71 7.67
CA PHE A 347 25.90 -25.56 7.57
C PHE A 347 25.88 -24.71 8.85
N ILE A 348 26.67 -25.16 9.84
CA ILE A 348 27.16 -24.42 11.02
C ILE A 348 26.12 -24.13 12.13
N PHE A 349 26.55 -24.37 13.37
CA PHE A 349 25.82 -24.35 14.64
C PHE A 349 24.95 -25.60 14.89
N GLY A 350 25.29 -26.32 15.96
CA GLY A 350 24.64 -27.56 16.37
C GLY A 350 23.62 -27.35 17.49
N ASN A 351 22.91 -28.44 17.81
CA ASN A 351 21.81 -28.56 18.77
C ASN A 351 21.93 -27.66 20.02
N ILE A 352 20.86 -26.88 20.26
CA ILE A 352 20.49 -26.34 21.57
C ILE A 352 18.96 -26.47 21.67
N ASP A 353 18.46 -26.96 22.80
CA ASP A 353 17.06 -27.32 22.99
C ASP A 353 16.14 -26.11 23.29
N ALA A 354 14.84 -26.27 23.04
CA ALA A 354 13.86 -25.19 23.01
C ALA A 354 13.58 -24.50 24.38
N LEU A 355 14.20 -24.94 25.48
CA LEU A 355 14.11 -24.26 26.78
C LEU A 355 15.02 -23.01 26.86
N ASP A 356 16.10 -22.94 26.07
CA ASP A 356 17.03 -21.80 26.04
C ASP A 356 16.51 -20.60 25.22
N LEU A 357 15.41 -20.77 24.47
CA LEU A 357 14.96 -19.81 23.46
C LEU A 357 14.42 -18.47 24.02
N MET A 358 14.31 -18.32 25.34
CA MET A 358 13.95 -17.05 26.01
C MET A 358 15.16 -16.28 26.58
N ALA A 359 16.36 -16.89 26.61
CA ALA A 359 17.56 -16.33 27.23
C ALA A 359 18.48 -15.55 26.28
N ASP A 360 18.33 -15.69 24.96
CA ASP A 360 19.24 -15.08 23.97
C ASP A 360 18.61 -13.94 23.15
N ARG A 361 19.23 -12.74 23.20
CA ARG A 361 18.92 -11.58 22.36
C ARG A 361 20.02 -11.21 21.35
N SER A 362 21.13 -11.96 21.30
CA SER A 362 22.29 -11.70 20.44
C SER A 362 21.92 -11.66 18.94
N ALA A 363 21.03 -12.55 18.51
CA ALA A 363 20.50 -12.59 17.14
C ALA A 363 19.82 -11.27 16.72
N GLN A 364 19.12 -10.60 17.65
CA GLN A 364 18.46 -9.31 17.38
C GLN A 364 19.50 -8.21 17.13
N VAL A 365 20.57 -8.20 17.92
CA VAL A 365 21.69 -7.24 17.77
C VAL A 365 22.39 -7.43 16.43
N ILE A 366 22.69 -8.68 16.06
CA ILE A 366 23.36 -9.03 14.80
C ILE A 366 22.48 -8.66 13.59
N ALA A 367 21.19 -9.01 13.61
CA ALA A 367 20.27 -8.72 12.51
C ALA A 367 20.12 -7.21 12.23
N VAL A 368 19.98 -6.40 13.28
CA VAL A 368 19.92 -4.93 13.16
C VAL A 368 21.23 -4.38 12.60
N ALA A 369 22.38 -4.88 13.07
CA ALA A 369 23.67 -4.40 12.60
C ALA A 369 23.93 -4.72 11.12
N ILE A 370 23.56 -5.92 10.65
CA ILE A 370 23.66 -6.32 9.24
C ILE A 370 22.73 -5.46 8.37
N LEU A 371 21.49 -5.21 8.81
CA LEU A 371 20.53 -4.38 8.08
C LEU A 371 21.07 -2.96 7.85
N PHE A 372 21.56 -2.29 8.90
CA PHE A 372 22.12 -0.95 8.76
C PHE A 372 23.45 -0.92 8.02
N LEU A 373 24.25 -2.00 8.05
CA LEU A 373 25.46 -2.10 7.24
C LEU A 373 25.12 -2.02 5.75
N VAL A 374 24.17 -2.84 5.28
CA VAL A 374 23.74 -2.85 3.87
C VAL A 374 23.10 -1.51 3.48
N LEU A 375 22.14 -1.01 4.26
CA LEU A 375 21.39 0.20 3.91
C LEU A 375 22.25 1.47 3.91
N THR A 376 23.17 1.63 4.86
CA THR A 376 24.04 2.82 4.90
C THR A 376 25.07 2.82 3.77
N TRP A 377 25.65 1.66 3.43
CA TRP A 377 26.56 1.55 2.29
C TRP A 377 25.88 1.86 0.96
N LEU A 378 24.65 1.36 0.74
CA LEU A 378 23.86 1.69 -0.45
C LEU A 378 23.55 3.19 -0.53
N ALA A 379 23.06 3.79 0.56
CA ALA A 379 22.67 5.20 0.60
C ALA A 379 23.87 6.16 0.43
N VAL A 380 24.97 5.92 1.15
CA VAL A 380 26.18 6.76 1.09
C VAL A 380 26.96 6.50 -0.21
N GLY A 381 27.04 5.27 -0.69
CA GLY A 381 27.64 4.94 -1.98
C GLY A 381 26.95 5.67 -3.14
N LEU A 382 25.61 5.69 -3.14
CA LEU A 382 24.83 6.43 -4.13
C LEU A 382 25.02 7.95 -4.00
N ARG A 383 25.10 8.50 -2.77
CA ARG A 383 25.47 9.90 -2.51
C ARG A 383 26.83 10.24 -3.10
N ILE A 384 27.86 9.48 -2.79
CA ILE A 384 29.24 9.70 -3.28
C ILE A 384 29.26 9.63 -4.81
N TYR A 385 28.59 8.65 -5.42
CA TYR A 385 28.47 8.56 -6.87
C TYR A 385 27.86 9.84 -7.49
N CYS A 386 26.77 10.32 -6.92
CA CYS A 386 26.09 11.54 -7.40
C CYS A 386 26.97 12.79 -7.26
N ARG A 387 27.63 12.97 -6.11
CA ARG A 387 28.45 14.13 -5.81
C ARG A 387 29.74 14.17 -6.63
N THR A 388 30.40 13.02 -6.79
CA THR A 388 31.68 12.89 -7.48
C THR A 388 31.50 12.87 -9.01
N PHE A 389 30.61 12.03 -9.55
CA PHE A 389 30.55 11.80 -11.01
C PHE A 389 29.49 12.65 -11.72
N LEU A 390 28.31 12.86 -11.13
CA LEU A 390 27.21 13.59 -11.78
C LEU A 390 27.31 15.11 -11.56
N ILE A 391 27.54 15.54 -10.32
CA ILE A 391 27.59 16.98 -9.94
C ILE A 391 29.02 17.51 -10.00
N ARG A 392 30.03 16.64 -9.85
CA ARG A 392 31.47 16.97 -9.79
C ARG A 392 31.79 18.06 -8.74
N CYS A 393 31.11 18.01 -7.61
CA CYS A 393 31.23 18.98 -6.52
C CYS A 393 31.04 18.28 -5.17
N ILE A 394 32.16 17.99 -4.51
CA ILE A 394 32.22 17.36 -3.18
C ILE A 394 32.22 18.48 -2.13
N GLY A 395 31.18 18.53 -1.29
CA GLY A 395 31.11 19.45 -0.17
C GLY A 395 31.82 18.93 1.09
N HIS A 396 31.90 19.77 2.12
CA HIS A 396 32.40 19.34 3.44
C HIS A 396 31.46 18.29 4.08
N ASP A 397 30.16 18.41 3.83
CA ASP A 397 29.14 17.43 4.22
C ASP A 397 29.42 16.02 3.68
N ASP A 398 29.88 15.93 2.42
CA ASP A 398 30.19 14.65 1.76
C ASP A 398 31.46 14.00 2.32
N LYS A 399 32.49 14.81 2.66
CA LYS A 399 33.72 14.32 3.30
C LYS A 399 33.44 13.78 4.70
N VAL A 400 32.67 14.52 5.51
CA VAL A 400 32.28 14.08 6.86
C VAL A 400 31.38 12.83 6.79
N MET A 401 30.47 12.74 5.82
CA MET A 401 29.64 11.55 5.62
C MET A 401 30.48 10.31 5.24
N GLY A 402 31.55 10.48 4.46
CA GLY A 402 32.49 9.40 4.15
C GLY A 402 33.26 8.90 5.38
N ILE A 403 33.76 9.83 6.21
CA ILE A 403 34.44 9.49 7.48
C ILE A 403 33.46 8.77 8.44
N LEU A 404 32.23 9.27 8.54
CA LEU A 404 31.16 8.65 9.31
C LEU A 404 30.83 7.24 8.83
N LEU A 405 30.73 7.00 7.51
CA LEU A 405 30.48 5.65 6.98
C LEU A 405 31.59 4.67 7.42
N VAL A 406 32.86 5.08 7.35
CA VAL A 406 33.98 4.23 7.79
C VAL A 406 33.88 3.93 9.30
N LEU A 407 33.67 4.97 10.12
CA LEU A 407 33.53 4.80 11.58
C LEU A 407 32.33 3.90 11.93
N PHE A 408 31.19 4.13 11.30
CA PHE A 408 29.96 3.36 11.53
C PHE A 408 30.10 1.91 11.02
N THR A 409 30.85 1.68 9.95
CA THR A 409 31.19 0.31 9.49
C THR A 409 32.02 -0.44 10.53
N VAL A 410 32.99 0.23 11.16
CA VAL A 410 33.79 -0.36 12.27
C VAL A 410 32.89 -0.64 13.48
N TYR A 411 32.01 0.28 13.85
CA TYR A 411 31.01 0.08 14.90
C TYR A 411 30.13 -1.15 14.63
N LEU A 412 29.50 -1.23 13.45
CA LEU A 412 28.64 -2.35 13.08
C LEU A 412 29.39 -3.69 13.01
N GLY A 413 30.63 -3.69 12.50
CA GLY A 413 31.47 -4.89 12.48
C GLY A 413 31.83 -5.40 13.88
N LEU A 414 32.20 -4.49 14.79
CA LEU A 414 32.45 -4.82 16.20
C LEU A 414 31.17 -5.21 16.95
N GLN A 415 30.00 -4.70 16.54
CA GLN A 415 28.70 -5.05 17.12
C GLN A 415 28.25 -6.45 16.71
N ILE A 416 28.42 -6.81 15.43
CA ILE A 416 28.20 -8.19 14.93
C ILE A 416 29.13 -9.15 15.67
N TYR A 417 30.42 -8.81 15.79
CA TYR A 417 31.38 -9.61 16.54
C TYR A 417 31.03 -9.70 18.04
N GLY A 418 30.57 -8.62 18.66
CA GLY A 418 30.12 -8.62 20.06
C GLY A 418 28.90 -9.52 20.28
N GLY A 419 27.94 -9.52 19.35
CA GLY A 419 26.81 -10.46 19.37
C GLY A 419 27.28 -11.92 19.38
N THR A 420 28.23 -12.30 18.53
CA THR A 420 28.77 -13.69 18.50
C THR A 420 29.65 -14.05 19.70
N ARG A 421 30.02 -13.08 20.56
CA ARG A 421 30.82 -13.30 21.77
C ARG A 421 30.02 -13.33 23.06
N GLY A 422 28.88 -12.64 23.13
CA GLY A 422 28.02 -12.63 24.31
C GLY A 422 27.18 -11.37 24.57
N ILE A 423 27.23 -10.35 23.71
CA ILE A 423 26.29 -9.22 23.82
C ILE A 423 24.88 -9.71 23.49
N GLY A 424 23.97 -9.61 24.46
CA GLY A 424 22.60 -10.13 24.36
C GLY A 424 22.34 -11.45 25.11
N LEU A 425 23.34 -12.06 25.75
CA LEU A 425 23.17 -13.22 26.64
C LEU A 425 23.11 -12.81 28.12
N LEU A 426 22.51 -13.66 28.95
CA LEU A 426 22.51 -13.48 30.42
C LEU A 426 23.92 -13.76 31.00
N ASP A 427 24.18 -13.25 32.20
CA ASP A 427 25.50 -13.44 32.84
C ASP A 427 25.79 -14.91 33.20
N VAL A 428 24.74 -15.75 33.32
CA VAL A 428 24.84 -17.19 33.63
C VAL A 428 25.32 -18.03 32.44
N ASP A 429 25.01 -17.60 31.22
CA ASP A 429 25.36 -18.31 29.97
C ASP A 429 26.78 -17.94 29.47
N LEU A 430 27.46 -17.04 30.17
CA LEU A 430 28.73 -16.46 29.79
C LEU A 430 29.88 -16.98 30.64
N THR A 431 30.87 -17.60 29.99
CA THR A 431 32.15 -17.86 30.65
C THR A 431 32.80 -16.54 31.07
N PRO A 432 33.56 -16.49 32.19
CA PRO A 432 34.17 -15.25 32.69
C PRO A 432 35.01 -14.51 31.62
N GLN A 433 35.71 -15.28 30.76
CA GLN A 433 36.47 -14.75 29.63
C GLN A 433 35.57 -14.09 28.57
N LYS A 434 34.48 -14.76 28.14
CA LYS A 434 33.51 -14.19 27.18
C LYS A 434 32.83 -12.94 27.74
N LYS A 435 32.51 -12.92 29.04
CA LYS A 435 31.93 -11.76 29.72
C LYS A 435 32.87 -10.55 29.69
N LEU A 436 34.15 -10.76 30.03
CA LEU A 436 35.18 -9.73 30.00
C LEU A 436 35.43 -9.19 28.57
N GLU A 437 35.47 -10.07 27.57
CA GLU A 437 35.57 -9.65 26.16
C GLU A 437 34.35 -8.87 25.69
N SER A 438 33.14 -9.32 26.04
CA SER A 438 31.89 -8.66 25.66
C SER A 438 31.73 -7.28 26.33
N LEU A 439 32.14 -7.13 27.59
CA LEU A 439 32.17 -5.83 28.27
C LEU A 439 33.20 -4.86 27.66
N LYS A 440 34.38 -5.35 27.25
CA LYS A 440 35.35 -4.54 26.48
C LYS A 440 34.76 -4.06 25.15
N LEU A 441 34.11 -4.95 24.41
CA LEU A 441 33.46 -4.61 23.14
C LEU A 441 32.33 -3.60 23.34
N TRP A 442 31.47 -3.80 24.34
CA TRP A 442 30.39 -2.87 24.67
C TRP A 442 30.92 -1.47 24.99
N TRP A 443 32.00 -1.35 25.77
CA TRP A 443 32.65 -0.06 26.05
C TRP A 443 33.18 0.63 24.78
N ILE A 444 33.84 -0.11 23.89
CA ILE A 444 34.32 0.42 22.60
C ILE A 444 33.13 0.87 21.72
N LEU A 445 32.06 0.08 21.69
CA LEU A 445 30.84 0.38 20.92
C LEU A 445 30.16 1.66 21.43
N GLU A 446 30.08 1.87 22.75
CA GLU A 446 29.52 3.10 23.32
C GLU A 446 30.31 4.35 22.85
N LEU A 447 31.64 4.31 22.88
CA LEU A 447 32.50 5.39 22.39
C LEU A 447 32.32 5.66 20.88
N LEU A 448 32.31 4.59 20.07
CA LEU A 448 32.13 4.69 18.63
C LEU A 448 30.75 5.23 18.24
N ASN A 449 29.71 4.89 19.01
CA ASN A 449 28.37 5.42 18.83
C ASN A 449 28.32 6.94 19.08
N VAL A 450 28.90 7.41 20.20
CA VAL A 450 28.96 8.85 20.52
C VAL A 450 29.69 9.64 19.43
N CYS A 451 30.81 9.11 18.92
CA CYS A 451 31.51 9.71 17.79
C CYS A 451 30.67 9.71 16.50
N SER A 452 29.91 8.64 16.24
CA SER A 452 29.06 8.51 15.05
C SER A 452 27.88 9.49 15.05
N THR A 453 27.17 9.63 16.17
CA THR A 453 26.05 10.59 16.31
C THR A 453 26.53 12.04 16.20
N CYS A 454 27.70 12.37 16.75
CA CYS A 454 28.31 13.69 16.59
C CYS A 454 28.69 13.98 15.13
N LEU A 455 29.37 13.06 14.44
CA LEU A 455 29.76 13.23 13.03
C LEU A 455 28.54 13.32 12.10
N LEU A 456 27.46 12.59 12.39
CA LEU A 456 26.19 12.70 11.67
C LEU A 456 25.63 14.13 11.75
N LYS A 457 25.51 14.67 12.96
CA LYS A 457 25.02 16.04 13.21
C LYS A 457 25.91 17.10 12.56
N ILE A 458 27.23 16.91 12.56
CA ILE A 458 28.20 17.78 11.84
C ILE A 458 27.98 17.69 10.31
N SER A 459 27.78 16.49 9.76
CA SER A 459 27.51 16.29 8.33
C SER A 459 26.19 16.96 7.88
N VAL A 460 25.12 16.78 8.67
CA VAL A 460 23.82 17.44 8.45
C VAL A 460 23.95 18.96 8.59
N GLY A 461 24.69 19.46 9.58
CA GLY A 461 24.96 20.89 9.76
C GLY A 461 25.66 21.52 8.55
N TYR A 462 26.75 20.91 8.05
CA TYR A 462 27.40 21.40 6.82
C TYR A 462 26.48 21.36 5.59
N PHE A 463 25.62 20.35 5.49
CA PHE A 463 24.64 20.26 4.41
C PHE A 463 23.59 21.38 4.49
N LEU A 464 23.11 21.73 5.70
CA LEU A 464 22.18 22.83 5.91
C LEU A 464 22.85 24.21 5.72
N LEU A 465 24.11 24.39 6.12
CA LEU A 465 24.88 25.62 5.87
C LEU A 465 25.02 25.92 4.37
N ARG A 466 25.06 24.88 3.52
CA ARG A 466 25.08 25.04 2.06
C ARG A 466 23.75 25.55 1.47
N VAL A 467 22.65 25.44 2.21
CA VAL A 467 21.28 25.80 1.78
C VAL A 467 20.78 27.08 2.46
N ALA A 468 21.26 27.37 3.67
CA ALA A 468 20.89 28.57 4.43
C ALA A 468 21.51 29.84 3.82
N ILE A 469 20.69 30.87 3.61
CA ILE A 469 21.10 32.19 3.09
C ILE A 469 21.07 33.25 4.20
N GLU A 470 20.04 33.21 5.05
CA GLU A 470 19.85 34.21 6.11
C GLU A 470 20.77 33.97 7.31
N ARG A 471 21.38 35.05 7.82
CA ARG A 471 22.26 35.04 8.99
C ARG A 471 21.69 34.36 10.25
N PRO A 472 20.42 34.54 10.66
CA PRO A 472 19.88 33.81 11.81
C PRO A 472 19.93 32.29 11.62
N HIS A 473 19.54 31.77 10.45
CA HIS A 473 19.60 30.32 10.18
C HIS A 473 21.05 29.80 10.21
N ILE A 474 21.99 30.54 9.61
CA ILE A 474 23.43 30.21 9.61
C ILE A 474 23.99 30.18 11.05
N LEU A 475 23.66 31.18 11.86
CA LEU A 475 24.08 31.25 13.26
C LEU A 475 23.52 30.08 14.08
N THR A 476 22.23 29.76 13.94
CA THR A 476 21.61 28.60 14.60
C THR A 476 22.32 27.30 14.25
N ILE A 477 22.67 27.06 12.98
CA ILE A 477 23.39 25.84 12.58
C ILE A 477 24.79 25.78 13.22
N TRP A 478 25.53 26.89 13.22
CA TRP A 478 26.85 26.94 13.87
C TRP A 478 26.76 26.71 15.38
N LEU A 479 25.77 27.28 16.06
CA LEU A 479 25.53 27.06 17.49
C LEU A 479 25.16 25.61 17.79
N LEU A 480 24.33 24.95 16.96
CA LEU A 480 24.00 23.53 17.11
C LEU A 480 25.20 22.61 16.86
N MET A 481 26.01 22.90 15.85
CA MET A 481 27.24 22.14 15.57
C MET A 481 28.26 22.31 16.71
N ALA A 482 28.49 23.54 17.18
CA ALA A 482 29.38 23.80 18.31
C ALA A 482 28.86 23.14 19.61
N GLY A 483 27.57 23.26 19.90
CA GLY A 483 26.92 22.60 21.04
C GLY A 483 27.04 21.08 20.98
N THR A 484 26.85 20.48 19.79
CA THR A 484 27.06 19.04 19.58
C THR A 484 28.50 18.63 19.85
N VAL A 485 29.49 19.39 19.38
CA VAL A 485 30.92 19.09 19.63
C VAL A 485 31.26 19.22 21.11
N VAL A 486 30.87 20.31 21.78
CA VAL A 486 31.17 20.55 23.20
C VAL A 486 30.51 19.50 24.08
N PHE A 487 29.21 19.27 23.90
CA PHE A 487 28.47 18.30 24.70
C PHE A 487 28.90 16.86 24.37
N GLY A 488 29.04 16.51 23.09
CA GLY A 488 29.50 15.21 22.64
C GLY A 488 30.89 14.85 23.16
N THR A 489 31.83 15.81 23.17
CA THR A 489 33.16 15.62 23.79
C THR A 489 33.04 15.40 25.29
N THR A 490 32.18 16.16 25.98
CA THR A 490 31.95 16.01 27.42
C THR A 490 31.37 14.63 27.76
N TYR A 491 30.39 14.16 26.99
CA TYR A 491 29.79 12.84 27.16
C TYR A 491 30.77 11.70 26.80
N LEU A 492 31.55 11.86 25.73
CA LEU A 492 32.61 10.91 25.33
C LEU A 492 33.65 10.74 26.43
N LEU A 493 34.11 11.84 27.05
CA LEU A 493 35.06 11.79 28.17
C LEU A 493 34.43 11.15 29.41
N MET A 494 33.15 11.40 29.69
CA MET A 494 32.42 10.78 30.80
C MET A 494 32.37 9.25 30.66
N VAL A 495 32.04 8.76 29.46
CA VAL A 495 31.99 7.32 29.12
C VAL A 495 33.39 6.68 29.10
N ALA A 496 34.38 7.35 28.48
CA ALA A 496 35.75 6.85 28.38
C ALA A 496 36.39 6.66 29.76
N PHE A 497 36.08 7.54 30.71
CA PHE A 497 36.64 7.51 32.06
C PHE A 497 35.59 7.12 33.13
N GLN A 498 34.64 6.24 32.76
CA GLN A 498 33.52 5.90 33.64
C GLN A 498 33.87 5.05 34.86
N CYS A 499 35.04 4.39 34.86
CA CYS A 499 35.63 3.72 36.01
C CYS A 499 37.10 4.12 36.19
N ARG A 500 37.58 4.07 37.43
CA ARG A 500 38.95 4.42 37.84
C ARG A 500 39.57 3.28 38.66
N PRO A 501 40.58 2.56 38.14
CA PRO A 501 41.11 2.64 36.78
C PRO A 501 40.10 2.06 35.76
N VAL A 502 40.19 2.50 34.49
CA VAL A 502 39.26 2.10 33.40
C VAL A 502 39.03 0.58 33.29
N PRO A 503 40.05 -0.30 33.44
CA PRO A 503 39.84 -1.75 33.33
C PRO A 503 38.85 -2.37 34.32
N THR A 504 38.59 -1.69 35.44
CA THR A 504 37.52 -2.07 36.40
C THR A 504 36.18 -2.33 35.70
N TYR A 505 35.87 -1.58 34.63
CA TYR A 505 34.64 -1.71 33.86
C TYR A 505 34.37 -3.14 33.35
N TRP A 506 35.41 -3.83 32.87
CA TRP A 506 35.31 -5.17 32.29
C TRP A 506 35.89 -6.28 33.19
N GLU A 507 36.65 -5.92 34.23
CA GLU A 507 37.19 -6.87 35.23
C GLU A 507 36.26 -7.08 36.43
N GLN A 508 35.58 -6.03 36.88
CA GLN A 508 34.71 -6.03 38.07
C GLN A 508 33.27 -5.60 37.74
N GLY A 509 33.07 -4.93 36.60
CA GLY A 509 31.77 -4.61 36.03
C GLY A 509 31.48 -3.11 35.90
N PRO A 510 30.44 -2.75 35.12
CA PRO A 510 30.10 -1.36 34.80
C PRO A 510 29.58 -0.55 36.00
N ARG A 511 29.23 -1.21 37.11
CA ARG A 511 28.53 -0.63 38.27
C ARG A 511 29.19 -0.98 39.60
N THR A 512 30.49 -1.30 39.60
CA THR A 512 31.26 -1.56 40.82
C THR A 512 31.22 -0.34 41.76
N PRO A 513 30.83 -0.51 43.05
CA PRO A 513 30.84 0.57 44.04
C PRO A 513 32.20 1.25 44.15
N ASP A 514 32.17 2.56 44.42
CA ASP A 514 33.31 3.44 44.71
C ASP A 514 34.45 3.53 43.66
N LYS A 515 34.41 2.71 42.61
CA LYS A 515 35.38 2.71 41.49
C LYS A 515 34.81 3.23 40.17
N CYS A 516 33.49 3.19 40.00
CA CYS A 516 32.79 3.69 38.81
C CYS A 516 31.88 4.88 39.14
N TRP A 517 31.48 5.68 38.14
CA TRP A 517 30.58 6.81 38.35
C TRP A 517 29.28 6.38 39.05
N PRO A 518 28.76 7.17 40.01
CA PRO A 518 27.49 6.89 40.66
C PRO A 518 26.35 6.76 39.64
N ARG A 519 25.40 5.85 39.91
CA ARG A 519 24.23 5.61 39.05
C ARG A 519 23.50 6.90 38.66
N GLN A 520 23.40 7.85 39.60
CA GLN A 520 22.78 9.15 39.37
C GLN A 520 23.53 10.03 38.36
N VAL A 521 24.87 10.04 38.37
CA VAL A 521 25.68 10.82 37.41
C VAL A 521 25.44 10.31 36.00
N ILE A 522 25.47 8.98 35.82
CA ILE A 522 25.24 8.37 34.50
C ILE A 522 23.80 8.60 34.04
N LEU A 523 22.80 8.41 34.92
CA LEU A 523 21.40 8.70 34.59
C LEU A 523 21.19 10.15 34.12
N ILE A 524 21.66 11.13 34.91
CA ILE A 524 21.49 12.56 34.60
C ILE A 524 22.21 12.92 33.30
N MET A 525 23.46 12.47 33.11
CA MET A 525 24.24 12.79 31.92
C MET A 525 23.69 12.13 30.65
N THR A 526 23.21 10.89 30.72
CA THR A 526 22.61 10.19 29.57
C THR A 526 21.21 10.73 29.24
N ILE A 527 20.42 11.18 30.22
CA ILE A 527 19.17 11.92 29.97
C ILE A 527 19.48 13.28 29.32
N ALA A 528 20.41 14.05 29.87
CA ALA A 528 20.82 15.34 29.30
C ALA A 528 21.32 15.18 27.85
N ALA A 529 22.13 14.15 27.59
CA ALA A 529 22.56 13.79 26.24
C ALA A 529 21.39 13.50 25.31
N THR A 530 20.43 12.71 25.79
CA THR A 530 19.24 12.31 25.02
C THR A 530 18.36 13.53 24.68
N VAL A 531 18.17 14.46 25.62
CA VAL A 531 17.42 15.71 25.40
C VAL A 531 18.12 16.65 24.42
N ILE A 532 19.44 16.88 24.58
CA ILE A 532 20.24 17.74 23.69
C ILE A 532 20.29 17.15 22.28
N ASN A 533 20.47 15.83 22.16
CA ASN A 533 20.54 15.14 20.88
C ASN A 533 19.18 15.20 20.14
N THR A 534 18.09 14.88 20.84
CA THR A 534 16.71 14.94 20.31
C THR A 534 16.33 16.35 19.88
N SER A 535 16.62 17.37 20.70
CA SER A 535 16.32 18.76 20.36
C SER A 535 17.14 19.26 19.17
N ALA A 536 18.42 18.90 19.07
CA ALA A 536 19.23 19.20 17.88
C ALA A 536 18.65 18.58 16.61
N ASP A 537 18.17 17.33 16.66
CA ASP A 537 17.56 16.66 15.50
C ASP A 537 16.23 17.29 15.08
N PHE A 538 15.36 17.67 16.03
CA PHE A 538 14.14 18.44 15.73
C PHE A 538 14.44 19.81 15.14
N ILE A 539 15.44 20.54 15.65
CA ILE A 539 15.80 21.85 15.11
C ILE A 539 16.40 21.69 13.70
N PHE A 540 17.32 20.72 13.49
CA PHE A 540 17.85 20.44 12.15
C PHE A 540 16.79 19.98 11.15
N GLY A 541 15.79 19.19 11.58
CA GLY A 541 14.69 18.74 10.72
C GLY A 541 13.67 19.83 10.39
N THR A 542 13.46 20.81 11.27
CA THR A 542 12.50 21.91 11.08
C THR A 542 13.11 23.15 10.41
N LEU A 543 14.40 23.43 10.58
CA LEU A 543 15.09 24.57 9.95
C LEU A 543 14.88 24.67 8.43
N PRO A 544 14.87 23.58 7.64
CA PRO A 544 14.54 23.60 6.22
C PRO A 544 13.20 24.22 5.87
N TRP A 545 12.17 24.05 6.71
CA TRP A 545 10.87 24.68 6.49
C TRP A 545 10.98 26.21 6.55
N PHE A 546 11.70 26.74 7.53
CA PHE A 546 11.92 28.19 7.67
C PHE A 546 12.77 28.75 6.54
N ILE A 547 13.88 28.07 6.18
CA ILE A 547 14.72 28.44 5.04
C ILE A 547 13.90 28.48 3.74
N VAL A 548 13.09 27.46 3.45
CA VAL A 548 12.29 27.39 2.22
C VAL A 548 11.03 28.26 2.27
N ARG A 549 10.54 28.64 3.47
CA ARG A 549 9.42 29.57 3.62
C ARG A 549 9.77 30.98 3.12
N SER A 550 11.01 31.43 3.30
CA SER A 550 11.51 32.72 2.78
C SER A 550 11.58 32.79 1.24
N MET A 551 11.59 31.65 0.56
CA MET A 551 11.78 31.57 -0.89
C MET A 551 10.46 31.50 -1.67
N ASN A 552 10.37 32.29 -2.74
CA ASN A 552 9.24 32.32 -3.69
C ASN A 552 9.21 31.07 -4.60
N LEU A 553 8.95 29.91 -4.01
CA LEU A 553 8.85 28.62 -4.71
C LEU A 553 7.39 28.12 -4.77
N PRO A 554 6.96 27.53 -5.90
CA PRO A 554 5.63 26.95 -6.02
C PRO A 554 5.45 25.78 -5.03
N LEU A 555 4.24 25.65 -4.46
CA LEU A 555 3.97 24.83 -3.28
C LEU A 555 4.44 23.36 -3.42
N GLY A 556 4.26 22.72 -4.57
CA GLY A 556 4.75 21.35 -4.82
C GLY A 556 6.28 21.23 -4.77
N THR A 557 7.03 22.24 -5.23
CA THR A 557 8.50 22.25 -5.09
C THR A 557 8.91 22.52 -3.64
N LYS A 558 8.18 23.38 -2.94
CA LYS A 558 8.38 23.68 -1.52
C LYS A 558 8.18 22.43 -0.65
N ILE A 559 7.09 21.69 -0.85
CA ILE A 559 6.81 20.42 -0.15
C ILE A 559 7.91 19.39 -0.42
N VAL A 560 8.32 19.18 -1.68
CA VAL A 560 9.39 18.21 -2.01
C VAL A 560 10.73 18.60 -1.38
N VAL A 561 11.11 19.88 -1.41
CA VAL A 561 12.37 20.34 -0.79
C VAL A 561 12.30 20.21 0.74
N VAL A 562 11.18 20.54 1.36
CA VAL A 562 10.99 20.41 2.81
C VAL A 562 11.01 18.94 3.23
N GLY A 563 10.32 18.04 2.51
CA GLY A 563 10.34 16.60 2.81
C GLY A 563 11.74 16.00 2.67
N ILE A 564 12.46 16.33 1.59
CA ILE A 564 13.84 15.86 1.34
C ILE A 564 14.81 16.33 2.43
N LEU A 565 14.63 17.54 2.98
CA LEU A 565 15.51 18.10 4.01
C LEU A 565 15.06 17.77 5.44
N GLY A 566 13.77 17.53 5.66
CA GLY A 566 13.17 17.22 6.96
C GLY A 566 13.25 15.75 7.38
N LEU A 567 13.62 14.84 6.47
CA LEU A 567 13.88 13.41 6.75
C LEU A 567 14.84 13.17 7.93
N ALA A 568 15.71 14.14 8.26
CA ALA A 568 16.58 14.07 9.44
C ALA A 568 15.81 13.94 10.77
N ALA A 569 14.58 14.49 10.86
CA ALA A 569 13.73 14.36 12.05
C ALA A 569 13.26 12.91 12.31
N ILE A 570 13.34 12.00 11.34
CA ILE A 570 12.99 10.59 11.57
C ILE A 570 13.99 9.91 12.52
N GLY A 571 15.23 10.40 12.57
CA GLY A 571 16.24 9.91 13.52
C GLY A 571 15.89 10.16 14.99
N SER A 572 15.18 11.25 15.30
CA SER A 572 14.84 11.59 16.69
C SER A 572 13.85 10.62 17.31
N THR A 573 13.02 9.93 16.51
CA THR A 573 12.13 8.87 17.01
C THR A 573 12.92 7.73 17.66
N ALA A 574 14.05 7.33 17.07
CA ALA A 574 14.91 6.32 17.65
C ALA A 574 15.54 6.78 18.98
N THR A 575 15.95 8.05 19.06
CA THR A 575 16.48 8.67 20.29
C THR A 575 15.42 8.74 21.40
N VAL A 576 14.16 9.05 21.06
CA VAL A 576 13.04 9.06 22.01
C VAL A 576 12.73 7.65 22.52
N VAL A 577 12.68 6.64 21.64
CA VAL A 577 12.45 5.25 22.07
C VAL A 577 13.62 4.74 22.93
N ARG A 578 14.87 5.10 22.57
CA ARG A 578 16.07 4.81 23.38
C ARG A 578 15.97 5.37 24.81
N ALA A 579 15.29 6.50 25.01
CA ALA A 579 15.16 7.15 26.31
C ALA A 579 14.51 6.24 27.37
N PHE A 580 13.50 5.45 26.98
CA PHE A 580 12.82 4.52 27.88
C PHE A 580 13.71 3.38 28.40
N TYR A 581 14.80 3.06 27.68
CA TYR A 581 15.76 2.02 28.06
C TYR A 581 16.98 2.56 28.83
N ILE A 582 17.10 3.89 29.06
CA ILE A 582 18.20 4.45 29.88
C ILE A 582 18.28 3.82 31.28
N PRO A 583 17.18 3.51 32.00
CA PRO A 583 17.26 2.87 33.31
C PRO A 583 17.97 1.51 33.31
N THR A 584 17.95 0.75 32.20
CA THR A 584 18.59 -0.57 32.16
C THR A 584 20.11 -0.48 32.24
N LEU A 585 20.70 0.65 31.85
CA LEU A 585 22.13 0.93 32.06
C LEU A 585 22.51 0.87 33.55
N LEU A 586 21.61 1.20 34.47
CA LEU A 586 21.89 1.29 35.91
C LEU A 586 21.96 -0.09 36.60
N ASN A 587 21.46 -1.13 35.94
CA ASN A 587 21.45 -2.50 36.44
C ASN A 587 22.84 -3.13 36.25
N GLY A 588 23.49 -3.52 37.35
CA GLY A 588 24.82 -4.13 37.31
C GLY A 588 24.83 -5.64 37.03
N GLN A 589 23.68 -6.31 37.20
CA GLN A 589 23.47 -7.74 36.93
C GLN A 589 22.90 -7.91 35.53
N ASN A 590 23.32 -8.95 34.79
CA ASN A 590 22.84 -9.24 33.42
C ASN A 590 22.96 -8.05 32.46
N PHE A 591 23.95 -7.19 32.67
CA PHE A 591 24.10 -5.90 31.97
C PHE A 591 24.12 -6.05 30.44
N LEU A 592 24.73 -7.11 29.92
CA LEU A 592 24.81 -7.40 28.49
C LEU A 592 23.47 -7.80 27.86
N TYR A 593 22.55 -8.40 28.64
CA TYR A 593 21.19 -8.73 28.23
C TYR A 593 20.25 -7.51 28.35
N GLU A 594 20.27 -6.85 29.52
CA GLU A 594 19.39 -5.73 29.87
C GLU A 594 19.62 -4.48 29.00
N THR A 595 20.86 -4.24 28.56
CA THR A 595 21.19 -3.09 27.69
C THR A 595 20.98 -3.36 26.20
N THR A 596 20.50 -4.56 25.81
CA THR A 596 20.33 -4.95 24.39
C THR A 596 19.44 -3.96 23.61
N HIS A 597 18.27 -3.60 24.13
CA HIS A 597 17.39 -2.66 23.44
C HIS A 597 17.98 -1.24 23.38
N PHE A 598 18.72 -0.81 24.42
CA PHE A 598 19.45 0.45 24.38
C PHE A 598 20.52 0.44 23.27
N ALA A 599 21.26 -0.66 23.09
CA ALA A 599 22.26 -0.81 22.04
C ALA A 599 21.64 -0.88 20.62
N ILE A 600 20.50 -1.57 20.47
CA ILE A 600 19.74 -1.61 19.22
C ILE A 600 19.29 -0.20 18.81
N TRP A 601 18.61 0.54 19.69
CA TRP A 601 18.15 1.89 19.38
C TRP A 601 19.31 2.90 19.21
N SER A 602 20.44 2.68 19.88
CA SER A 602 21.70 3.41 19.65
C SER A 602 22.28 3.18 18.25
N THR A 603 21.92 2.07 17.60
CA THR A 603 22.35 1.74 16.23
C THR A 603 21.38 2.32 15.19
N VAL A 604 20.08 2.21 15.47
CA VAL A 604 19.00 2.71 14.61
C VAL A 604 19.11 4.23 14.42
N GLU A 605 19.38 4.98 15.49
CA GLU A 605 19.49 6.45 15.47
C GLU A 605 20.49 6.97 14.40
N PRO A 606 21.80 6.68 14.48
CA PRO A 606 22.77 7.11 13.47
C PRO A 606 22.52 6.43 12.12
N GLY A 607 22.09 5.16 12.09
CA GLY A 607 21.83 4.42 10.85
C GLY A 607 20.73 5.06 9.99
N VAL A 608 19.58 5.37 10.58
CA VAL A 608 18.48 6.10 9.91
C VAL A 608 18.92 7.50 9.50
N GLY A 609 19.66 8.21 10.35
CA GLY A 609 20.18 9.54 10.05
C GLY A 609 21.13 9.58 8.86
N ILE A 610 22.06 8.62 8.75
CA ILE A 610 22.99 8.47 7.62
C ILE A 610 22.22 8.26 6.30
N ILE A 611 21.21 7.40 6.32
CA ILE A 611 20.35 7.10 5.16
C ILE A 611 19.57 8.36 4.74
N ALA A 612 18.86 8.99 5.69
CA ALA A 612 18.07 10.20 5.47
C ALA A 612 18.92 11.35 4.88
N ALA A 613 20.04 11.67 5.53
CA ALA A 613 20.95 12.72 5.09
C ALA A 613 21.60 12.42 3.73
N SER A 614 21.75 11.14 3.36
CA SER A 614 22.29 10.75 2.06
C SER A 614 21.26 10.84 0.94
N ILE A 615 20.03 10.35 1.17
CA ILE A 615 18.89 10.50 0.24
C ILE A 615 18.65 11.98 -0.09
N ALA A 616 18.82 12.87 0.89
CA ALA A 616 18.67 14.32 0.71
C ALA A 616 19.51 14.92 -0.44
N THR A 617 20.67 14.30 -0.75
CA THR A 617 21.59 14.75 -1.80
C THR A 617 21.28 14.20 -3.19
N LEU A 618 20.40 13.19 -3.32
CA LEU A 618 20.16 12.45 -4.56
C LEU A 618 19.24 13.17 -5.56
N ARG A 619 18.73 14.37 -5.22
CA ARG A 619 17.84 15.17 -6.09
C ARG A 619 18.35 15.35 -7.53
N PRO A 620 19.66 15.54 -7.81
CA PRO A 620 20.17 15.62 -9.18
C PRO A 620 20.17 14.27 -9.91
N LEU A 621 20.35 13.14 -9.21
CA LEU A 621 20.16 11.80 -9.79
C LEU A 621 18.69 11.55 -10.08
N TYR A 622 17.76 11.88 -9.17
CA TYR A 622 16.33 11.83 -9.47
C TYR A 622 16.00 12.67 -10.71
N LYS A 623 16.53 13.89 -10.80
CA LYS A 623 16.41 14.72 -12.02
C LYS A 623 17.10 14.11 -13.24
N LEU A 624 18.22 13.41 -13.12
CA LEU A 624 18.94 12.80 -14.25
C LEU A 624 18.26 11.52 -14.74
N VAL A 625 17.75 10.69 -13.83
CA VAL A 625 16.88 9.54 -14.13
C VAL A 625 15.59 10.05 -14.76
N ALA A 626 14.90 11.00 -14.12
CA ALA A 626 13.72 11.64 -14.67
C ALA A 626 14.00 12.39 -15.99
N THR A 627 15.21 12.92 -16.25
CA THR A 627 15.56 13.54 -17.54
C THR A 627 16.18 12.61 -18.57
N LYS A 628 16.62 11.41 -18.19
CA LYS A 628 16.91 10.32 -19.14
C LYS A 628 15.57 9.73 -19.60
N ILE A 629 14.65 9.49 -18.67
CA ILE A 629 13.22 9.18 -18.91
C ILE A 629 12.51 10.33 -19.68
N ARG A 630 12.88 11.61 -19.47
CA ARG A 630 12.34 12.77 -20.22
C ARG A 630 13.10 13.09 -21.52
N ARG A 631 14.27 12.50 -21.76
CA ARG A 631 14.99 12.61 -23.05
C ARG A 631 14.65 11.46 -23.98
N THR A 632 14.24 10.31 -23.47
CA THR A 632 13.43 9.36 -24.24
C THR A 632 12.02 9.92 -24.51
N ASN A 633 11.41 10.64 -23.55
CA ASN A 633 10.15 11.39 -23.78
C ASN A 633 10.35 12.80 -24.37
N SER A 634 10.82 12.89 -25.61
CA SER A 634 10.95 14.14 -26.38
C SER A 634 9.61 14.83 -26.74
N SER A 635 8.47 14.21 -26.41
CA SER A 635 7.10 14.69 -26.69
C SER A 635 6.64 15.86 -25.79
N GLY A 636 7.16 15.97 -24.57
CA GLY A 636 6.64 16.90 -23.55
C GLY A 636 6.76 18.38 -23.91
N PHE A 637 7.89 18.81 -24.49
CA PHE A 637 8.15 20.23 -24.79
C PHE A 637 7.26 20.79 -25.91
N ARG A 638 6.83 19.93 -26.87
CA ARG A 638 5.82 20.30 -27.87
C ARG A 638 4.42 20.46 -27.28
N ARG A 639 4.10 19.77 -26.17
CA ARG A 639 2.76 19.75 -25.56
C ARG A 639 2.38 21.08 -24.91
N ASP A 640 3.33 21.75 -24.25
CA ASP A 640 3.10 23.08 -23.67
C ASP A 640 2.95 24.15 -24.76
N GLN A 641 3.78 24.10 -25.80
CA GLN A 641 3.70 25.02 -26.94
C GLN A 641 2.40 24.81 -27.76
N TRP A 642 1.92 23.56 -27.86
CA TRP A 642 0.64 23.23 -28.47
C TRP A 642 -0.55 23.68 -27.63
N ARG A 643 -0.52 23.47 -26.30
CA ARG A 643 -1.54 24.00 -25.37
C ARG A 643 -1.63 25.51 -25.44
N GLN A 644 -0.51 26.24 -25.42
CA GLN A 644 -0.52 27.70 -25.55
C GLN A 644 -1.12 28.15 -26.90
N ARG A 645 -0.81 27.46 -28.02
CA ARG A 645 -1.39 27.75 -29.35
C ARG A 645 -2.88 27.39 -29.47
N GLN A 646 -3.33 26.34 -28.79
CA GLN A 646 -4.75 25.97 -28.68
C GLN A 646 -5.52 27.02 -27.87
N GLN A 647 -4.97 27.44 -26.73
CA GLN A 647 -5.58 28.39 -25.82
C GLN A 647 -5.62 29.82 -26.40
N ALA A 648 -4.57 30.23 -27.13
CA ALA A 648 -4.59 31.47 -27.92
C ALA A 648 -5.68 31.44 -29.01
N ARG A 649 -5.82 30.34 -29.76
CA ARG A 649 -6.90 30.18 -30.76
C ARG A 649 -8.29 30.21 -30.12
N ARG A 650 -8.50 29.51 -29.00
CA ARG A 650 -9.78 29.53 -28.28
C ARG A 650 -10.15 30.95 -27.82
N ASN A 651 -9.18 31.71 -27.30
CA ASN A 651 -9.40 33.09 -26.89
C ASN A 651 -9.73 34.01 -28.08
N GLU A 652 -9.07 33.81 -29.23
CA GLU A 652 -9.38 34.53 -30.47
C GLU A 652 -10.79 34.22 -30.99
N THR A 653 -11.21 32.95 -30.99
CA THR A 653 -12.58 32.54 -31.34
C THR A 653 -13.61 33.14 -30.40
N ILE A 654 -13.38 33.10 -29.08
CA ILE A 654 -14.28 33.73 -28.08
C ILE A 654 -14.39 35.25 -28.34
N ARG A 655 -13.28 35.91 -28.71
CA ARG A 655 -13.27 37.34 -29.03
C ARG A 655 -14.07 37.66 -30.29
N GLN A 656 -13.94 36.84 -31.33
CA GLN A 656 -14.68 36.99 -32.59
C GLN A 656 -16.17 36.73 -32.40
N VAL A 657 -16.55 35.72 -31.60
CA VAL A 657 -17.96 35.45 -31.23
C VAL A 657 -18.55 36.62 -30.43
N ARG A 658 -17.84 37.16 -29.44
CA ARG A 658 -18.29 38.36 -28.69
C ARG A 658 -18.51 39.58 -29.58
N ALA A 659 -17.60 39.81 -30.55
CA ALA A 659 -17.72 40.90 -31.51
C ALA A 659 -18.91 40.70 -32.48
N ALA A 660 -19.19 39.46 -32.89
CA ALA A 660 -20.35 39.15 -33.74
C ALA A 660 -21.70 39.31 -33.02
N HIS A 661 -21.72 39.19 -31.69
CA HIS A 661 -22.93 39.29 -30.87
C HIS A 661 -23.05 40.62 -30.06
N ASN A 662 -22.22 41.63 -30.33
CA ASN A 662 -22.21 42.92 -29.64
C ASN A 662 -22.19 42.83 -28.10
N LEU A 663 -21.46 41.85 -27.55
CA LEU A 663 -21.35 41.64 -26.10
C LEU A 663 -20.28 42.55 -25.49
N ASP A 664 -20.67 43.28 -24.44
CA ASP A 664 -19.85 44.27 -23.74
C ASP A 664 -18.59 43.63 -23.09
N PRO A 665 -17.35 44.14 -23.32
CA PRO A 665 -16.14 43.48 -22.84
C PRO A 665 -16.00 43.31 -21.32
N GLU A 666 -16.67 44.15 -20.52
CA GLU A 666 -16.43 44.23 -19.06
C GLU A 666 -17.29 43.28 -18.21
N ASN A 667 -18.35 42.67 -18.76
CA ASN A 667 -19.18 41.70 -18.03
C ASN A 667 -18.89 40.24 -18.46
N PRO A 668 -18.27 39.40 -17.61
CA PRO A 668 -18.11 37.98 -17.89
C PRO A 668 -19.46 37.24 -17.73
N PRO A 669 -19.75 36.22 -18.58
CA PRO A 669 -20.93 35.38 -18.40
C PRO A 669 -20.82 34.49 -17.15
N PRO A 670 -21.94 33.92 -16.65
CA PRO A 670 -21.92 32.93 -15.59
C PRO A 670 -21.01 31.74 -15.93
N THR A 671 -20.38 31.15 -14.91
CA THR A 671 -19.29 30.17 -15.05
C THR A 671 -19.61 28.89 -15.83
N ASP A 672 -20.89 28.61 -16.06
CA ASP A 672 -21.36 27.32 -16.60
C ASP A 672 -21.87 27.40 -18.07
N ALA A 673 -21.80 28.59 -18.70
CA ALA A 673 -22.22 28.78 -20.09
C ALA A 673 -21.13 28.34 -21.09
N ASP A 674 -21.13 27.06 -21.50
CA ASP A 674 -20.26 26.55 -22.57
C ASP A 674 -20.73 27.03 -23.97
N LEU A 675 -20.31 28.24 -24.32
CA LEU A 675 -20.49 28.87 -25.63
C LEU A 675 -19.80 28.12 -26.80
N THR A 676 -19.15 26.98 -26.55
CA THR A 676 -18.58 26.11 -27.60
C THR A 676 -19.31 24.77 -27.77
N SER A 677 -20.37 24.53 -26.99
CA SER A 677 -21.26 23.38 -27.14
C SER A 677 -22.30 23.59 -28.25
N PRO A 678 -22.66 22.57 -29.05
CA PRO A 678 -23.80 22.64 -29.99
C PRO A 678 -25.13 22.99 -29.32
N HIS A 679 -25.28 22.70 -28.02
CA HIS A 679 -26.48 23.06 -27.25
C HIS A 679 -26.57 24.57 -26.97
N GLY A 680 -25.43 25.27 -26.82
CA GLY A 680 -25.40 26.71 -26.56
C GLY A 680 -25.87 27.58 -27.73
N ILE A 681 -26.05 27.00 -28.93
CA ILE A 681 -26.57 27.68 -30.11
C ILE A 681 -28.12 27.70 -30.13
N PHE A 682 -28.78 26.83 -29.35
CA PHE A 682 -30.23 26.66 -29.35
C PHE A 682 -30.95 27.26 -28.12
N GLU A 683 -30.24 27.65 -27.06
CA GLU A 683 -30.83 28.37 -25.93
C GLU A 683 -30.97 29.88 -26.19
N VAL A 684 -31.84 30.24 -27.14
CA VAL A 684 -32.41 31.59 -27.24
C VAL A 684 -33.94 31.51 -27.13
N ASN A 685 -34.39 31.39 -25.87
CA ASN A 685 -35.77 31.55 -25.37
C ASN A 685 -36.91 30.69 -25.96
N PRO A 686 -37.47 29.78 -25.14
CA PRO A 686 -38.89 29.41 -25.15
C PRO A 686 -39.73 30.22 -24.13
N PRO A 687 -41.07 30.29 -24.26
CA PRO A 687 -41.94 31.18 -23.50
C PRO A 687 -42.23 30.72 -22.04
N PRO A 688 -42.71 31.63 -21.17
CA PRO A 688 -42.95 31.32 -19.75
C PRO A 688 -44.13 30.36 -19.55
N LEU A 689 -43.92 29.34 -18.71
CA LEU A 689 -44.94 28.37 -18.28
C LEU A 689 -45.03 28.31 -16.74
N PRO A 690 -46.17 27.85 -16.19
CA PRO A 690 -46.77 28.45 -14.99
C PRO A 690 -46.27 27.89 -13.64
N PRO A 691 -46.54 28.60 -12.52
CA PRO A 691 -46.12 28.14 -11.19
C PRO A 691 -46.84 26.85 -10.80
N LEU A 692 -46.05 25.81 -10.49
CA LEU A 692 -46.56 24.53 -10.01
C LEU A 692 -47.18 24.64 -8.60
N SER A 693 -48.30 23.95 -8.43
CA SER A 693 -49.23 24.14 -7.31
C SER A 693 -48.76 23.53 -5.99
N LYS A 694 -49.08 24.21 -4.88
CA LYS A 694 -49.12 23.61 -3.54
C LYS A 694 -50.48 22.97 -3.31
N ASN A 695 -50.48 21.72 -2.83
CA ASN A 695 -51.50 21.02 -2.01
C ASN A 695 -51.09 19.52 -2.00
N THR A 696 -51.15 18.72 -0.92
CA THR A 696 -51.95 18.82 0.31
C THR A 696 -51.20 18.38 1.59
N ASN A 697 -51.32 19.22 2.63
CA ASN A 697 -51.79 18.93 4.00
C ASN A 697 -51.26 17.76 4.84
N SER A 698 -50.64 18.12 5.97
CA SER A 698 -51.24 17.82 7.29
C SER A 698 -51.03 18.99 8.28
N THR A 699 -51.90 19.08 9.28
CA THR A 699 -52.14 20.25 10.14
C THR A 699 -51.27 20.33 11.39
N LEU A 700 -50.87 21.56 11.79
CA LEU A 700 -51.36 22.16 13.05
C LEU A 700 -51.30 23.70 13.05
N LYS A 701 -52.29 24.34 13.68
CA LYS A 701 -52.34 25.78 14.06
C LYS A 701 -51.56 25.93 15.39
N SER A 702 -51.10 27.07 15.94
CA SER A 702 -51.18 28.52 15.67
C SER A 702 -49.95 29.18 16.37
N ARG A 703 -49.67 30.51 16.40
CA ARG A 703 -50.43 31.74 16.04
C ARG A 703 -49.45 32.87 15.67
N THR A 704 -49.96 33.97 15.15
CA THR A 704 -49.27 35.24 14.89
C THR A 704 -48.73 35.96 16.13
N THR A 705 -47.56 36.60 15.99
CA THR A 705 -47.38 38.03 16.32
C THR A 705 -46.19 38.63 15.56
N THR A 706 -46.31 39.92 15.23
CA THR A 706 -45.41 40.72 14.37
C THR A 706 -44.58 41.70 15.18
N THR A 707 -43.33 41.98 14.75
CA THR A 707 -42.55 43.25 14.82
C THR A 707 -41.14 42.89 14.30
N ASP A 708 -40.55 43.49 13.26
CA ASP A 708 -40.34 44.90 12.84
C ASP A 708 -39.14 45.58 13.52
N GLY A 709 -38.34 46.34 12.74
CA GLY A 709 -37.32 47.27 13.22
C GLY A 709 -35.84 46.79 13.31
N GLY A 710 -35.00 47.28 12.38
CA GLY A 710 -34.00 48.32 12.71
C GLY A 710 -32.59 47.98 13.25
N ASP A 711 -31.60 48.23 12.39
CA ASP A 711 -30.31 48.95 12.64
C ASP A 711 -29.28 48.55 13.74
N ARG A 712 -28.06 48.26 13.24
CA ARG A 712 -26.72 48.84 13.57
C ARG A 712 -26.02 48.69 14.94
N HIS A 713 -24.68 48.55 14.79
CA HIS A 713 -23.59 48.88 15.72
C HIS A 713 -23.49 48.06 17.03
N SER A 714 -22.34 47.95 17.71
CA SER A 714 -20.91 47.93 17.31
C SER A 714 -20.05 47.58 18.54
N HIS A 715 -18.84 47.06 18.34
CA HIS A 715 -17.76 46.94 19.35
C HIS A 715 -17.99 45.93 20.50
N SER A 716 -17.04 45.01 20.72
CA SER A 716 -15.92 45.10 21.69
C SER A 716 -16.43 45.02 23.15
N THR A 717 -15.92 44.17 24.05
CA THR A 717 -14.51 43.95 24.43
C THR A 717 -14.48 42.68 25.32
N ARG A 718 -13.77 41.60 24.98
CA ARG A 718 -12.43 41.18 25.47
C ARG A 718 -12.34 40.78 26.97
N HIS A 719 -11.78 39.59 27.22
CA HIS A 719 -11.46 38.97 28.53
C HIS A 719 -12.68 38.49 29.36
N THR A 720 -12.61 37.43 30.16
CA THR A 720 -11.45 36.85 30.87
C THR A 720 -11.54 35.32 31.01
N LEU A 721 -10.39 34.64 31.03
CA LEU A 721 -10.28 33.23 31.44
C LEU A 721 -10.53 33.09 32.93
N THR A 722 -11.47 32.23 33.32
CA THR A 722 -11.48 31.62 34.66
C THR A 722 -11.96 30.17 34.56
N LEU A 723 -11.30 29.30 35.31
CA LEU A 723 -11.53 27.85 35.33
C LEU A 723 -12.99 27.51 35.63
N MET A 724 -13.51 26.48 34.95
CA MET A 724 -14.75 25.81 35.34
C MET A 724 -14.44 24.34 35.57
N GLU A 725 -14.77 23.86 36.76
CA GLU A 725 -14.52 22.50 37.21
C GLU A 725 -15.43 21.49 36.49
N PHE A 726 -14.99 20.24 36.38
CA PHE A 726 -15.81 19.15 35.84
C PHE A 726 -16.76 18.56 36.88
N PRO A 727 -18.05 18.39 36.56
CA PRO A 727 -18.89 17.37 37.19
C PRO A 727 -19.35 16.30 36.18
N SER A 728 -18.97 15.06 36.49
CA SER A 728 -19.74 13.81 36.27
C SER A 728 -20.37 13.51 34.89
N ALA A 729 -19.58 12.85 34.06
CA ALA A 729 -19.89 11.58 33.36
C ALA A 729 -21.26 11.38 32.65
N LEU A 730 -21.22 11.28 31.32
CA LEU A 730 -22.26 10.64 30.50
C LEU A 730 -22.60 9.24 31.03
N ARG A 731 -23.90 8.91 31.09
CA ARG A 731 -24.38 7.55 31.30
C ARG A 731 -24.21 6.72 30.02
N LEU A 732 -23.08 6.04 29.91
CA LEU A 732 -22.86 4.96 28.95
C LEU A 732 -23.81 3.77 29.23
N SER A 733 -24.15 3.00 28.19
CA SER A 733 -25.03 1.84 28.31
C SER A 733 -24.44 0.76 29.25
N ASP A 734 -25.31 -0.03 29.88
CA ASP A 734 -24.85 -1.03 30.85
C ASP A 734 -24.01 -2.14 30.20
N ASP A 735 -24.18 -2.45 28.92
CA ASP A 735 -23.29 -3.35 28.19
C ASP A 735 -21.89 -2.74 28.01
N PHE A 736 -21.78 -1.46 27.67
CA PHE A 736 -20.47 -0.78 27.62
C PHE A 736 -19.80 -0.75 28.99
N ARG A 737 -20.58 -0.50 30.05
CA ARG A 737 -20.08 -0.52 31.43
C ARG A 737 -19.63 -1.91 31.86
N ARG A 738 -20.36 -2.97 31.52
CA ARG A 738 -19.95 -4.38 31.73
C ARG A 738 -18.67 -4.72 30.97
N THR A 739 -18.53 -4.29 29.72
CA THR A 739 -17.30 -4.52 28.95
C THR A 739 -16.09 -3.83 29.59
N MET A 740 -16.24 -2.57 30.02
CA MET A 740 -15.16 -1.79 30.64
C MET A 740 -14.84 -2.20 32.10
N GLN A 741 -15.71 -2.94 32.77
CA GLN A 741 -15.50 -3.44 34.14
C GLN A 741 -14.91 -4.85 34.22
N ARG A 742 -14.61 -5.49 33.08
CA ARG A 742 -13.93 -6.79 33.06
C ARG A 742 -12.53 -6.68 33.68
N PRO A 743 -12.11 -7.66 34.52
CA PRO A 743 -10.78 -7.64 35.10
C PRO A 743 -9.70 -7.78 34.00
N PRO A 744 -8.46 -7.33 34.25
CA PRO A 744 -7.37 -7.35 33.25
C PRO A 744 -7.14 -8.74 32.62
N GLU A 745 -7.36 -9.81 33.37
CA GLU A 745 -7.24 -11.20 32.90
C GLU A 745 -8.21 -11.52 31.74
N GLU A 746 -9.45 -11.01 31.77
CA GLU A 746 -10.41 -11.23 30.67
C GLU A 746 -10.06 -10.44 29.41
N TRP A 747 -9.49 -9.24 29.55
CA TRP A 747 -8.96 -8.47 28.43
C TRP A 747 -7.78 -9.18 27.76
N LEU A 748 -6.93 -9.83 28.56
CA LEU A 748 -5.86 -10.69 28.07
C LEU A 748 -6.39 -11.97 27.41
N ALA A 749 -7.51 -12.54 27.89
CA ALA A 749 -8.17 -13.67 27.24
C ALA A 749 -8.73 -13.31 25.85
N ILE A 750 -9.36 -12.13 25.71
CA ILE A 750 -9.85 -11.63 24.41
C ILE A 750 -8.69 -11.40 23.43
N LEU A 751 -7.53 -10.93 23.92
CA LEU A 751 -6.31 -10.76 23.12
C LEU A 751 -5.59 -12.10 22.80
N ARG A 752 -5.90 -13.20 23.50
CA ARG A 752 -5.34 -14.53 23.25
C ARG A 752 -5.99 -15.30 22.10
N VAL A 753 -7.13 -14.85 21.57
CA VAL A 753 -7.87 -15.50 20.45
C VAL A 753 -7.11 -15.50 19.11
N CYS A 754 -5.84 -15.07 19.08
CA CYS A 754 -4.95 -15.15 17.92
C CYS A 754 -3.81 -16.19 18.06
N VAL A 755 -3.86 -17.09 19.05
CA VAL A 755 -2.96 -18.24 19.16
C VAL A 755 -3.81 -19.53 19.11
N PRO A 756 -3.48 -20.51 18.24
CA PRO A 756 -4.27 -21.74 18.12
C PRO A 756 -4.00 -22.70 19.28
N ASP A 757 -5.06 -23.28 19.84
CA ASP A 757 -4.99 -24.23 20.93
C ASP A 757 -4.24 -25.52 20.56
N SER A 758 -3.11 -25.72 21.21
CA SER A 758 -2.50 -27.03 21.47
C SER A 758 -1.66 -26.89 22.74
N PHE A 759 -1.85 -27.81 23.69
CA PHE A 759 -1.29 -27.83 25.06
C PHE A 759 -1.98 -26.91 26.09
N ALA A 760 -3.07 -27.43 26.68
CA ALA A 760 -3.59 -27.05 27.99
C ALA A 760 -4.45 -28.18 28.59
N GLU A 761 -3.82 -29.29 28.99
CA GLU A 761 -4.33 -30.17 30.05
C GLU A 761 -3.21 -30.34 31.09
N GLU A 762 -3.59 -30.59 32.35
CA GLU A 762 -2.77 -30.57 33.57
C GLU A 762 -2.28 -29.16 34.00
N GLY A 763 -2.56 -28.66 35.21
CA GLY A 763 -3.45 -29.16 36.26
C GLY A 763 -3.51 -28.16 37.43
N GLU A 764 -4.66 -28.01 38.08
CA GLU A 764 -4.84 -27.16 39.27
C GLU A 764 -5.28 -28.05 40.44
N ALA A 765 -4.49 -28.08 41.51
CA ALA A 765 -4.69 -28.96 42.66
C ALA A 765 -5.44 -28.24 43.80
N ASP A 766 -6.59 -28.79 44.20
CA ASP A 766 -7.32 -28.36 45.40
C ASP A 766 -6.81 -29.12 46.65
N PRO A 767 -6.36 -28.45 47.72
CA PRO A 767 -5.79 -29.11 48.89
C PRO A 767 -6.84 -29.50 49.95
N LYS A 768 -7.19 -30.81 50.03
CA LYS A 768 -7.72 -31.48 51.26
C LYS A 768 -7.82 -33.01 51.13
N ALA A 769 -7.88 -33.66 52.31
CA ALA A 769 -7.74 -35.10 52.60
C ALA A 769 -6.27 -35.60 52.44
N VAL A 770 -5.51 -36.05 53.46
CA VAL A 770 -5.75 -36.74 54.75
C VAL A 770 -5.87 -38.27 54.63
N GLU A 771 -4.95 -38.93 55.35
CA GLU A 771 -4.88 -40.34 55.79
C GLU A 771 -4.49 -41.47 54.80
N GLU A 772 -3.37 -42.13 55.16
CA GLU A 772 -3.05 -43.58 55.07
C GLU A 772 -2.83 -44.19 53.65
N GLU A 773 -1.91 -45.14 53.41
CA GLU A 773 -1.26 -46.16 54.27
C GLU A 773 0.29 -46.24 54.15
N GLU A 774 0.91 -47.07 55.01
CA GLU A 774 2.33 -47.45 55.07
C GLU A 774 2.72 -48.56 54.06
N GLY A 775 4.02 -48.90 53.95
CA GLY A 775 4.43 -50.25 53.50
C GLY A 775 5.78 -50.36 52.75
N ASP A 776 6.80 -50.83 53.46
CA ASP A 776 8.01 -51.63 53.08
C ASP A 776 8.80 -51.24 51.80
N GLU A 777 10.09 -50.89 51.87
CA GLU A 777 11.27 -51.68 52.29
C GLU A 777 11.59 -52.91 51.41
N GLN A 778 12.75 -52.84 50.73
CA GLN A 778 13.95 -53.68 50.99
C GLN A 778 14.66 -54.26 49.74
N GLU A 779 15.98 -54.00 49.66
CA GLU A 779 17.05 -54.79 49.00
C GLU A 779 16.93 -55.13 47.48
N ASP A 780 18.01 -55.36 46.72
CA ASP A 780 19.39 -55.68 47.10
C ASP A 780 20.43 -55.14 46.10
N SER A 781 21.72 -55.19 46.48
CA SER A 781 22.86 -54.76 45.65
C SER A 781 23.42 -55.86 44.75
N ASP A 782 24.07 -55.51 43.63
CA ASP A 782 25.47 -55.91 43.37
C ASP A 782 26.08 -55.26 42.10
N ALA A 783 27.40 -54.98 42.23
CA ALA A 783 28.54 -54.90 41.30
C ALA A 783 28.33 -54.99 39.76
N GLU A 784 29.20 -54.43 38.89
CA GLU A 784 30.67 -54.35 39.00
C GLU A 784 31.28 -53.23 38.11
N GLU A 785 32.54 -52.86 38.37
CA GLU A 785 33.29 -51.79 37.67
C GLU A 785 33.83 -52.23 36.28
N THR A 786 34.12 -51.27 35.37
CA THR A 786 35.52 -50.98 34.92
C THR A 786 35.65 -49.93 33.80
N GLU A 787 36.61 -49.03 34.05
CA GLU A 787 37.53 -48.24 33.20
C GLU A 787 37.30 -47.87 31.70
N THR A 788 37.77 -46.66 31.40
CA THR A 788 37.83 -45.89 30.13
C THR A 788 39.13 -46.14 29.30
N PRO A 789 39.46 -45.38 28.22
CA PRO A 789 38.89 -45.21 26.87
C PRO A 789 40.01 -45.55 25.81
N PRO A 790 40.35 -44.82 24.70
CA PRO A 790 39.63 -43.93 23.75
C PRO A 790 39.89 -44.23 22.22
N THR A 791 39.35 -43.38 21.31
CA THR A 791 39.95 -42.95 20.00
C THR A 791 39.52 -43.58 18.65
N VAL A 792 38.51 -42.97 18.01
CA VAL A 792 38.55 -42.33 16.65
C VAL A 792 39.15 -43.08 15.41
N LEU A 793 38.30 -43.48 14.44
CA LEU A 793 38.24 -42.95 13.03
C LEU A 793 37.21 -43.69 12.11
N SER A 794 36.60 -42.94 11.18
CA SER A 794 35.63 -43.38 10.14
C SER A 794 36.33 -43.93 8.86
N PRO A 795 35.67 -44.38 7.75
CA PRO A 795 34.23 -44.42 7.40
C PRO A 795 33.71 -45.78 6.80
N PRO A 796 32.39 -45.93 6.50
CA PRO A 796 31.76 -47.20 6.08
C PRO A 796 31.75 -47.46 4.54
N PRO A 797 31.33 -48.67 4.06
CA PRO A 797 31.70 -49.25 2.76
C PRO A 797 30.55 -49.22 1.72
N PRO A 798 30.72 -49.87 0.54
CA PRO A 798 29.54 -50.35 -0.19
C PRO A 798 29.63 -51.76 -0.86
N VAL A 799 28.51 -52.50 -0.73
CA VAL A 799 27.97 -53.59 -1.59
C VAL A 799 28.62 -55.00 -1.60
N ARG A 800 27.90 -56.01 -1.06
CA ARG A 800 27.24 -57.08 -1.87
C ARG A 800 26.33 -58.06 -1.07
N LYS A 801 25.02 -57.93 -1.33
CA LYS A 801 24.01 -58.99 -1.61
C LYS A 801 24.15 -60.38 -0.95
N ALA A 802 23.13 -60.78 -0.18
CA ALA A 802 22.17 -61.85 -0.53
C ALA A 802 21.02 -61.93 0.50
N SER A 803 19.89 -62.55 0.08
CA SER A 803 18.65 -62.86 0.83
C SER A 803 17.97 -61.69 1.56
#